data_AF-A0A7C6TCA3-F1
#
_entry.id   AF-A0A7C6TCA3-F1
#
_cell.length_a   1.000
_cell.length_b   1.000
_cell.length_c   1.000
_cell.angle_alpha   90.00
_cell.angle_beta   90.00
_cell.angle_gamma   90.00
#
_symmetry.space_group_name_H-M   'P 1'
#
loop_
_entity.id
_entity.type
_entity.pdbx_description
1 polymer ?
#
loop_
_entity_poly.entity_id
_entity_poly.type
_entity_poly.pdbx_seq_one_letter_code
_entity_poly.pdbx_strand_id
1 'polypeptide(L)'
;MRVLPLLILAVGICCLPGAARAGERFEIEPVAYAGPEAAQAAWEPQFGSQPVVLAPEKTPDGKPALAFPCDMAQLDERACWDRVVTLDLSRFGRIAFWVKVEGDRTAISGTNIYFNAGGGWYGSGFSLPSTGWRKIVIDRGAFRTEDSPQGWNAIKAIRISFWKGQPRKTTVYFGGMEAIASDVVLVRNSRAGKEAESSTQQTAHILKRAGIDCGTIDDLDVEAGLLKGKRIAIYPHNPKPSEKELEQLRAFIADGGRLLACYSLPPGLAEILGLESAGWQQQKFPGQFSAMRFVPDRPAGLPAEAKQASWNVTVARPAAQGTRVIAWWFDQEGKETGIPAILLSDKGAFISHILLRDDPENKDRLVRALLGHFDPHIWEDVAGSAVAAVGQVSQWEKFADAEAGILERAKAAGRTGAVTPELTAARAAWEKAQAHLQAKQYSEVLEPAAEARRRLHAAYARCQPAREGEFRALWCHSAYGVSGLTWEEAIRRLKENGFNAVVPNMLWGGVADYPSKVLPVRASVAERGDQIALCVEAARKHGVEVHVWKVNWNCSGAPKEFVDRMRAEGRLQRTSGGAEQPWLCPSHPENFKLERESMLEVVRNYDVDGIHFDYIRYPGGDNCFCDGCRQRFEESAGVKVEKWPQDARRGGAHYEAYQEFRRGSITRLVQAVAEGSRVIKPWVKVSAAVFSGWPGCRDSVAQDWGHWVEQGYLDFVCPMNYTNYDDGYRTTVQIQRDLIAAHIPFYPGVGASAPGLPVTQVIDQIQIGRAEGSDGFIIFNYAGEVAHEHVPTLGMGATQGETTPPHNAPVIEWRVMQGGRATGGRFPQLAHRRTIQGGHAHGGFSGADRFAQGSARRHR
;
A
#
# COMPACT_ATOMS: atom_id res chain seq x y z
N MET A 1 -5.16 -4.85 -66.75
CA MET A 1 -6.01 -6.06 -66.75
C MET A 1 -6.28 -6.45 -65.29
N ARG A 2 -7.53 -6.21 -64.89
CA ARG A 2 -8.33 -6.73 -63.75
C ARG A 2 -7.64 -7.05 -62.41
N VAL A 3 -7.85 -6.07 -61.53
CA VAL A 3 -7.95 -6.12 -60.06
C VAL A 3 -8.93 -7.22 -59.61
N LEU A 4 -8.55 -8.01 -58.59
CA LEU A 4 -9.46 -8.81 -57.77
C LEU A 4 -9.03 -8.66 -56.29
N PRO A 5 -9.90 -8.21 -55.37
CA PRO A 5 -9.54 -8.07 -53.96
C PRO A 5 -9.75 -9.39 -53.22
N LEU A 6 -8.75 -9.82 -52.44
CA LEU A 6 -8.91 -10.87 -51.45
C LEU A 6 -9.75 -10.30 -50.30
N LEU A 7 -11.00 -10.75 -50.18
CA LEU A 7 -11.80 -10.57 -48.97
C LEU A 7 -11.10 -11.27 -47.81
N ILE A 8 -10.52 -10.48 -46.90
CA ILE A 8 -10.19 -10.94 -45.55
C ILE A 8 -11.54 -10.99 -44.81
N LEU A 9 -12.08 -12.20 -44.68
CA LEU A 9 -13.22 -12.47 -43.81
C LEU A 9 -12.71 -12.37 -42.36
N ALA A 10 -12.73 -11.16 -41.80
CA ALA A 10 -12.58 -10.94 -40.38
C ALA A 10 -13.81 -11.54 -39.68
N VAL A 11 -13.72 -12.81 -39.27
CA VAL A 11 -14.65 -13.36 -38.29
C VAL A 11 -14.31 -12.69 -36.97
N GLY A 12 -14.97 -11.56 -36.72
CA GLY A 12 -15.01 -10.92 -35.42
C GLY A 12 -15.71 -11.85 -34.44
N ILE A 13 -14.95 -12.76 -33.83
CA ILE A 13 -15.38 -13.41 -32.60
C ILE A 13 -15.28 -12.33 -31.53
N CYS A 14 -16.40 -11.62 -31.32
CA CYS A 14 -16.64 -10.92 -30.07
C CYS A 14 -16.71 -11.94 -28.95
N CYS A 15 -15.56 -12.39 -28.45
CA CYS A 15 -15.45 -12.86 -27.08
C CYS A 15 -15.68 -11.63 -26.21
N LEU A 16 -16.95 -11.36 -25.89
CA LEU A 16 -17.30 -10.59 -24.71
C LEU A 16 -16.43 -11.14 -23.56
N PRO A 17 -15.70 -10.29 -22.81
CA PRO A 17 -15.10 -10.76 -21.57
C PRO A 17 -16.24 -11.39 -20.76
N GLY A 18 -16.00 -12.61 -20.26
CA GLY A 18 -16.99 -13.40 -19.53
C GLY A 18 -17.81 -12.48 -18.66
N ALA A 19 -19.10 -12.39 -18.97
CA ALA A 19 -20.04 -11.68 -18.13
C ALA A 19 -20.00 -12.42 -16.79
N ALA A 20 -19.20 -11.93 -15.85
CA ALA A 20 -19.29 -12.30 -14.46
C ALA A 20 -20.77 -12.19 -14.14
N ARG A 21 -21.40 -13.33 -13.87
CA ARG A 21 -22.84 -13.40 -13.65
C ARG A 21 -23.11 -12.39 -12.54
N ALA A 22 -23.98 -11.42 -12.82
CA ALA A 22 -24.22 -10.34 -11.88
C ALA A 22 -24.82 -10.94 -10.61
N GLY A 23 -23.98 -11.17 -9.59
CA GLY A 23 -24.46 -11.37 -8.23
C GLY A 23 -25.47 -10.25 -7.92
N GLU A 24 -26.49 -10.57 -7.12
CA GLU A 24 -27.59 -9.64 -6.81
C GLU A 24 -27.06 -8.21 -6.67
N ARG A 25 -27.52 -7.32 -7.56
CA ARG A 25 -27.11 -5.91 -7.59
C ARG A 25 -28.25 -5.06 -7.10
N PHE A 26 -27.94 -4.11 -6.24
CA PHE A 26 -28.89 -3.15 -5.72
C PHE A 26 -28.42 -1.74 -6.05
N GLU A 27 -29.22 -0.99 -6.81
CA GLU A 27 -28.90 0.39 -7.15
C GLU A 27 -29.14 1.30 -5.94
N ILE A 28 -28.07 1.92 -5.45
CA ILE A 28 -28.08 2.88 -4.36
C ILE A 28 -28.38 4.30 -4.89
N GLU A 29 -27.73 4.67 -5.99
CA GLU A 29 -27.85 5.97 -6.62
C GLU A 29 -27.84 5.78 -8.14
N PRO A 30 -29.01 5.69 -8.79
CA PRO A 30 -29.10 5.52 -10.24
C PRO A 30 -28.82 6.83 -11.01
N VAL A 31 -28.76 7.98 -10.32
CA VAL A 31 -28.60 9.32 -10.93
C VAL A 31 -29.73 9.69 -11.89
N ALA A 32 -30.90 9.05 -11.75
CA ALA A 32 -32.06 9.23 -12.60
C ALA A 32 -32.93 10.43 -12.12
N TYR A 33 -32.36 11.63 -12.16
CA TYR A 33 -33.05 12.86 -11.75
C TYR A 33 -33.82 13.51 -12.91
N ALA A 34 -35.03 14.02 -12.64
CA ALA A 34 -35.87 14.69 -13.64
C ALA A 34 -35.29 16.04 -14.13
N GLY A 35 -34.42 16.66 -13.32
CA GLY A 35 -33.77 17.94 -13.61
C GLY A 35 -32.73 18.30 -12.54
N PRO A 36 -31.94 19.38 -12.74
CA PRO A 36 -30.89 19.80 -11.81
C PRO A 36 -31.40 20.08 -10.39
N GLU A 37 -32.60 20.64 -10.24
CA GLU A 37 -33.20 20.98 -8.95
C GLU A 37 -33.47 19.71 -8.13
N ALA A 38 -33.89 18.61 -8.77
CA ALA A 38 -34.11 17.33 -8.11
C ALA A 38 -32.79 16.70 -7.64
N ALA A 39 -31.71 16.84 -8.40
CA ALA A 39 -30.38 16.38 -7.98
C ALA A 39 -29.84 17.19 -6.80
N GLN A 40 -30.03 18.51 -6.81
CA GLN A 40 -29.63 19.42 -5.73
C GLN A 40 -30.43 19.21 -4.44
N ALA A 41 -31.71 18.87 -4.55
CA ALA A 41 -32.53 18.51 -3.39
C ALA A 41 -32.11 17.16 -2.78
N ALA A 42 -31.56 16.25 -3.59
CA ALA A 42 -31.10 14.94 -3.11
C ALA A 42 -29.70 14.97 -2.48
N TRP A 43 -28.81 15.83 -2.98
CA TRP A 43 -27.43 15.97 -2.50
C TRP A 43 -27.20 17.36 -1.88
N GLU A 44 -27.21 17.40 -0.55
CA GLU A 44 -27.03 18.61 0.23
C GLU A 44 -25.54 18.97 0.33
N PRO A 45 -25.11 20.15 -0.15
CA PRO A 45 -23.73 20.59 -0.01
C PRO A 45 -23.40 20.91 1.45
N GLN A 46 -22.21 20.51 1.89
CA GLN A 46 -21.70 20.73 3.24
C GLN A 46 -20.43 21.59 3.21
N PHE A 47 -20.08 22.22 4.34
CA PHE A 47 -18.83 22.99 4.50
C PHE A 47 -18.59 24.07 3.44
N GLY A 48 -19.66 24.72 2.96
CA GLY A 48 -19.57 25.77 1.93
C GLY A 48 -19.42 25.25 0.49
N SER A 49 -19.62 23.95 0.26
CA SER A 49 -19.57 23.35 -1.06
C SER A 49 -20.65 23.91 -1.99
N GLN A 50 -20.40 23.88 -3.29
CA GLN A 50 -21.39 24.30 -4.28
C GLN A 50 -22.41 23.18 -4.54
N PRO A 51 -23.66 23.49 -4.93
CA PRO A 51 -24.65 22.49 -5.28
C PRO A 51 -24.17 21.57 -6.42
N VAL A 52 -24.61 20.32 -6.42
CA VAL A 52 -24.36 19.40 -7.53
C VAL A 52 -25.07 19.87 -8.80
N VAL A 53 -24.56 19.45 -9.96
CA VAL A 53 -25.21 19.65 -11.26
C VAL A 53 -25.31 18.34 -12.02
N LEU A 54 -26.19 18.26 -13.01
CA LEU A 54 -26.20 17.12 -13.93
C LEU A 54 -24.96 17.18 -14.83
N ALA A 55 -24.26 16.06 -14.97
CA ALA A 55 -23.11 15.99 -15.86
C ALA A 55 -23.56 16.14 -17.32
N PRO A 56 -22.77 16.81 -18.17
CA PRO A 56 -23.07 16.97 -19.59
C PRO A 56 -22.87 15.65 -20.38
N GLU A 57 -22.14 14.71 -19.80
CA GLU A 57 -21.83 13.41 -20.40
C GLU A 57 -22.30 12.25 -19.52
N LYS A 58 -22.50 11.11 -20.19
CA LYS A 58 -22.89 9.85 -19.55
C LYS A 58 -21.67 9.02 -19.21
N THR A 59 -21.85 8.11 -18.25
CA THR A 59 -20.88 7.06 -17.94
C THR A 59 -20.71 6.08 -19.12
N PRO A 60 -19.64 5.27 -19.15
CA PRO A 60 -19.39 4.32 -20.24
C PRO A 60 -20.48 3.26 -20.45
N ASP A 61 -21.29 2.96 -19.43
CA ASP A 61 -22.45 2.06 -19.53
C ASP A 61 -23.74 2.80 -19.95
N GLY A 62 -23.64 4.08 -20.31
CA GLY A 62 -24.74 4.90 -20.84
C GLY A 62 -25.65 5.50 -19.78
N LYS A 63 -25.32 5.38 -18.49
CA LYS A 63 -26.10 5.97 -17.38
C LYS A 63 -25.77 7.45 -17.13
N PRO A 64 -26.73 8.25 -16.65
CA PRO A 64 -26.50 9.64 -16.27
C PRO A 64 -25.48 9.76 -15.11
N ALA A 65 -24.91 10.95 -14.97
CA ALA A 65 -23.93 11.28 -13.95
C ALA A 65 -24.19 12.65 -13.31
N LEU A 66 -23.65 12.87 -12.12
CA LEU A 66 -23.60 14.14 -11.42
C LEU A 66 -22.21 14.76 -11.57
N ALA A 67 -22.14 16.07 -11.61
CA ALA A 67 -20.91 16.83 -11.45
C ALA A 67 -20.89 17.49 -10.07
N PHE A 68 -19.76 17.36 -9.39
CA PHE A 68 -19.46 17.89 -8.08
C PHE A 68 -18.42 19.00 -8.23
N PRO A 69 -18.83 20.29 -8.27
CA PRO A 69 -17.92 21.41 -8.42
C PRO A 69 -17.05 21.57 -7.18
N CYS A 70 -15.74 21.62 -7.37
CA CYS A 70 -14.75 21.73 -6.30
C CYS A 70 -13.94 23.02 -6.48
N ASP A 71 -14.45 24.13 -5.95
CA ASP A 71 -13.72 25.41 -5.90
C ASP A 71 -12.89 25.49 -4.61
N MET A 72 -11.74 24.83 -4.61
CA MET A 72 -10.92 24.67 -3.41
C MET A 72 -10.26 25.97 -2.95
N ALA A 73 -10.27 27.02 -3.77
CA ALA A 73 -9.83 28.35 -3.35
C ALA A 73 -10.79 28.98 -2.31
N GLN A 74 -12.07 28.60 -2.31
CA GLN A 74 -13.10 29.14 -1.43
C GLN A 74 -13.39 28.28 -0.19
N LEU A 75 -12.81 27.08 -0.12
CA LEU A 75 -13.07 26.11 0.94
C LEU A 75 -11.86 26.01 1.87
N ASP A 76 -12.10 25.80 3.16
CA ASP A 76 -11.01 25.68 4.15
C ASP A 76 -10.32 24.31 4.05
N GLU A 77 -11.10 23.22 4.14
CA GLU A 77 -10.54 21.86 4.27
C GLU A 77 -10.98 20.90 3.15
N ARG A 78 -12.25 20.93 2.70
CA ARG A 78 -12.80 19.97 1.73
C ARG A 78 -14.06 20.44 1.05
N ALA A 79 -14.34 19.90 -0.14
CA ALA A 79 -15.66 19.89 -0.75
C ALA A 79 -16.41 18.61 -0.34
N CYS A 80 -17.70 18.69 -0.03
CA CYS A 80 -18.46 17.61 0.60
C CYS A 80 -19.96 17.72 0.35
N TRP A 81 -20.61 16.58 0.19
CA TRP A 81 -22.05 16.47 0.00
C TRP A 81 -22.62 15.28 0.75
N ASP A 82 -23.80 15.47 1.30
CA ASP A 82 -24.55 14.44 2.02
C ASP A 82 -25.85 14.13 1.29
N ARG A 83 -26.25 12.86 1.31
CA ARG A 83 -27.54 12.40 0.82
C ARG A 83 -28.21 11.57 1.89
N VAL A 84 -29.41 11.99 2.30
CA VAL A 84 -30.24 11.21 3.22
C VAL A 84 -30.83 10.02 2.46
N VAL A 85 -30.71 8.82 3.04
CA VAL A 85 -31.20 7.57 2.45
C VAL A 85 -31.82 6.68 3.53
N THR A 86 -32.49 5.61 3.12
CA THR A 86 -32.86 4.51 4.01
C THR A 86 -32.59 3.21 3.27
N LEU A 87 -31.45 2.59 3.57
CA LEU A 87 -30.98 1.41 2.85
C LEU A 87 -30.65 0.27 3.81
N ASP A 88 -30.99 -0.94 3.40
CA ASP A 88 -30.44 -2.17 3.97
C ASP A 88 -29.40 -2.72 2.99
N LEU A 89 -28.13 -2.53 3.33
CA LEU A 89 -26.99 -3.02 2.57
C LEU A 89 -26.36 -4.27 3.20
N SER A 90 -27.01 -4.87 4.20
CA SER A 90 -26.45 -5.97 4.99
C SER A 90 -26.12 -7.22 4.15
N ARG A 91 -26.87 -7.45 3.07
CA ARG A 91 -26.69 -8.58 2.14
C ARG A 91 -25.56 -8.40 1.11
N PHE A 92 -25.00 -7.20 0.99
CA PHE A 92 -24.03 -6.83 -0.04
C PHE A 92 -22.61 -6.72 0.54
N GLY A 93 -21.64 -7.24 -0.23
CA GLY A 93 -20.24 -7.32 0.17
C GLY A 93 -19.36 -6.24 -0.45
N ARG A 94 -19.84 -5.54 -1.49
CA ARG A 94 -19.08 -4.52 -2.23
C ARG A 94 -19.96 -3.36 -2.65
N ILE A 95 -19.32 -2.20 -2.81
CA ILE A 95 -19.91 -0.98 -3.36
C ILE A 95 -19.16 -0.62 -4.64
N ALA A 96 -19.86 -0.30 -5.72
CA ALA A 96 -19.24 0.12 -6.98
C ALA A 96 -19.87 1.41 -7.53
N PHE A 97 -19.05 2.25 -8.17
CA PHE A 97 -19.49 3.47 -8.83
C PHE A 97 -18.50 3.97 -9.88
N TRP A 98 -18.97 4.78 -10.83
CA TRP A 98 -18.13 5.45 -11.83
C TRP A 98 -17.66 6.82 -11.35
N VAL A 99 -16.42 7.17 -11.66
CA VAL A 99 -15.87 8.50 -11.40
C VAL A 99 -15.00 8.98 -12.55
N LYS A 100 -14.98 10.29 -12.78
CA LYS A 100 -14.09 11.01 -13.70
C LYS A 100 -13.73 12.36 -13.07
N VAL A 101 -12.57 12.92 -13.43
CA VAL A 101 -12.22 14.30 -13.07
C VAL A 101 -11.98 15.13 -14.32
N GLU A 102 -12.40 16.39 -14.27
CA GLU A 102 -12.08 17.42 -15.25
C GLU A 102 -11.48 18.66 -14.58
N GLY A 103 -10.45 19.23 -15.21
CA GLY A 103 -9.68 20.34 -14.67
C GLY A 103 -8.46 19.92 -13.86
N ASP A 104 -8.00 20.80 -12.98
CA ASP A 104 -6.75 20.63 -12.23
C ASP A 104 -6.93 19.70 -11.03
N ARG A 105 -6.46 18.45 -11.19
CA ARG A 105 -6.53 17.41 -10.17
C ARG A 105 -5.77 17.77 -8.89
N THR A 106 -4.76 18.64 -8.96
CA THR A 106 -4.01 19.08 -7.76
C THR A 106 -4.88 19.85 -6.78
N ALA A 107 -6.06 20.31 -7.19
CA ALA A 107 -7.09 20.82 -6.30
C ALA A 107 -7.51 19.79 -5.22
N ILE A 108 -7.44 18.48 -5.51
CA ILE A 108 -7.89 17.43 -4.61
C ILE A 108 -6.71 16.59 -4.11
N SER A 109 -6.52 16.54 -2.79
CA SER A 109 -5.46 15.74 -2.14
C SER A 109 -5.93 14.36 -1.68
N GLY A 110 -7.24 14.15 -1.56
CA GLY A 110 -7.81 12.87 -1.12
C GLY A 110 -9.31 12.79 -1.38
N THR A 111 -9.84 11.57 -1.42
CA THR A 111 -11.28 11.34 -1.61
C THR A 111 -11.80 10.28 -0.67
N ASN A 112 -13.03 10.47 -0.20
CA ASN A 112 -13.69 9.51 0.67
C ASN A 112 -15.17 9.38 0.31
N ILE A 113 -15.69 8.18 0.53
CA ILE A 113 -17.12 7.87 0.57
C ILE A 113 -17.45 7.31 1.96
N TYR A 114 -18.58 7.74 2.52
CA TYR A 114 -19.04 7.30 3.82
C TYR A 114 -20.50 6.86 3.78
N PHE A 115 -20.84 5.90 4.65
CA PHE A 115 -22.20 5.46 4.93
C PHE A 115 -22.50 5.64 6.41
N ASN A 116 -23.45 6.51 6.75
CA ASN A 116 -23.90 6.68 8.13
C ASN A 116 -24.88 5.57 8.50
N ALA A 117 -24.66 4.96 9.67
CA ALA A 117 -25.54 3.96 10.26
C ALA A 117 -25.98 4.41 11.67
N GLY A 118 -26.66 5.56 11.76
CA GLY A 118 -27.09 6.13 13.03
C GLY A 118 -25.92 6.76 13.80
N GLY A 119 -25.47 6.10 14.88
CA GLY A 119 -24.46 6.61 15.82
C GLY A 119 -23.01 6.66 15.32
N GLY A 120 -22.76 6.39 14.04
CA GLY A 120 -21.44 6.46 13.44
C GLY A 120 -21.42 6.22 11.94
N TRP A 121 -20.21 6.16 11.37
CA TRP A 121 -19.97 6.09 9.93
C TRP A 121 -19.07 4.91 9.55
N TYR A 122 -19.31 4.38 8.36
CA TYR A 122 -18.37 3.51 7.64
C TYR A 122 -17.71 4.35 6.55
N GLY A 123 -16.40 4.61 6.66
CA GLY A 123 -15.65 5.45 5.72
C GLY A 123 -14.61 4.67 4.93
N SER A 124 -14.51 4.89 3.61
CA SER A 124 -13.43 4.38 2.79
C SER A 124 -12.90 5.45 1.84
N GLY A 125 -11.58 5.46 1.63
CA GLY A 125 -10.97 6.23 0.56
C GLY A 125 -11.17 5.58 -0.80
N PHE A 126 -11.09 6.39 -1.86
CA PHE A 126 -10.95 5.90 -3.24
C PHE A 126 -10.00 6.82 -4.02
N SER A 127 -9.81 6.54 -5.32
CA SER A 127 -8.98 7.40 -6.16
C SER A 127 -9.64 7.85 -7.43
N LEU A 128 -9.28 9.06 -7.80
CA LEU A 128 -9.75 9.73 -9.00
C LEU A 128 -8.87 9.35 -10.19
N PRO A 129 -9.43 8.98 -11.34
CA PRO A 129 -8.67 8.60 -12.54
C PRO A 129 -7.96 9.80 -13.17
N SER A 130 -6.73 9.62 -13.65
CA SER A 130 -6.01 10.67 -14.41
C SER A 130 -6.67 10.98 -15.75
N THR A 131 -7.32 10.01 -16.38
CA THR A 131 -8.00 10.18 -17.67
C THR A 131 -9.33 9.42 -17.71
N GLY A 132 -10.34 10.06 -18.31
CA GLY A 132 -11.62 9.43 -18.58
C GLY A 132 -12.39 8.91 -17.36
N TRP A 133 -13.38 8.06 -17.63
CA TRP A 133 -14.18 7.39 -16.63
C TRP A 133 -13.50 6.12 -16.12
N ARG A 134 -13.53 5.92 -14.79
CA ARG A 134 -13.10 4.68 -14.16
C ARG A 134 -14.16 4.17 -13.20
N LYS A 135 -14.40 2.85 -13.21
CA LYS A 135 -15.25 2.19 -12.23
C LYS A 135 -14.44 1.88 -10.98
N ILE A 136 -14.88 2.39 -9.85
CA ILE A 136 -14.37 2.10 -8.52
C ILE A 136 -15.19 0.95 -7.94
N VAL A 137 -14.52 0.00 -7.31
CA VAL A 137 -15.14 -1.10 -6.55
C VAL A 137 -14.45 -1.17 -5.20
N ILE A 138 -15.22 -1.11 -4.12
CA ILE A 138 -14.74 -1.10 -2.74
C ILE A 138 -15.37 -2.27 -1.99
N ASP A 139 -14.55 -3.15 -1.42
CA ASP A 139 -15.01 -4.21 -0.52
C ASP A 139 -15.53 -3.63 0.79
N ARG A 140 -16.60 -4.21 1.35
CA ARG A 140 -17.16 -3.81 2.66
C ARG A 140 -16.10 -3.83 3.77
N GLY A 141 -15.15 -4.76 3.69
CA GLY A 141 -14.02 -4.85 4.63
C GLY A 141 -13.00 -3.72 4.52
N ALA A 142 -13.03 -2.90 3.46
CA ALA A 142 -12.16 -1.73 3.33
C ALA A 142 -12.71 -0.50 4.10
N PHE A 143 -13.99 -0.50 4.46
CA PHE A 143 -14.60 0.58 5.22
C PHE A 143 -14.19 0.51 6.68
N ARG A 144 -13.61 1.60 7.18
CA ARG A 144 -13.26 1.76 8.59
C ARG A 144 -14.44 2.33 9.35
N THR A 145 -14.61 1.88 10.58
CA THR A 145 -15.62 2.43 11.49
C THR A 145 -15.11 3.74 12.10
N GLU A 146 -15.93 4.77 12.00
CA GLU A 146 -15.82 6.02 12.74
C GLU A 146 -17.00 6.09 13.72
N ASP A 147 -16.71 6.45 14.97
CA ASP A 147 -17.67 6.44 16.08
C ASP A 147 -18.29 5.05 16.33
N SER A 148 -19.62 4.94 16.44
CA SER A 148 -20.34 3.71 16.80
C SER A 148 -21.51 3.42 15.86
N PRO A 149 -21.24 2.99 14.61
CA PRO A 149 -22.28 2.68 13.64
C PRO A 149 -23.12 1.46 14.07
N GLN A 150 -24.44 1.49 13.80
CA GLN A 150 -25.41 0.48 14.26
C GLN A 150 -25.55 -0.74 13.34
N GLY A 151 -24.93 -0.72 12.15
CA GLY A 151 -24.95 -1.84 11.21
C GLY A 151 -25.31 -1.45 9.77
N TRP A 152 -24.99 -2.32 8.81
CA TRP A 152 -25.25 -2.09 7.38
C TRP A 152 -26.71 -2.25 6.97
N ASN A 153 -27.56 -2.77 7.86
CA ASN A 153 -29.01 -2.93 7.67
C ASN A 153 -29.80 -1.62 7.87
N ALA A 154 -29.15 -0.56 8.34
CA ALA A 154 -29.82 0.68 8.73
C ALA A 154 -29.06 1.93 8.26
N ILE A 155 -28.64 1.97 7.00
CA ILE A 155 -27.94 3.13 6.45
C ILE A 155 -28.90 4.31 6.31
N LYS A 156 -28.52 5.45 6.90
CA LYS A 156 -29.32 6.69 6.97
C LYS A 156 -28.80 7.82 6.09
N ALA A 157 -27.51 7.83 5.79
CA ALA A 157 -26.94 8.84 4.91
C ALA A 157 -25.73 8.31 4.15
N ILE A 158 -25.44 8.94 3.02
CA ILE A 158 -24.23 8.76 2.24
C ILE A 158 -23.52 10.10 2.20
N ARG A 159 -22.19 10.10 2.37
CA ARG A 159 -21.36 11.30 2.21
C ARG A 159 -20.27 11.05 1.19
N ILE A 160 -20.05 12.01 0.30
CA ILE A 160 -18.90 12.05 -0.60
C ILE A 160 -18.06 13.28 -0.24
N SER A 161 -16.76 13.10 -0.08
CA SER A 161 -15.83 14.17 0.27
C SER A 161 -14.59 14.19 -0.61
N PHE A 162 -14.17 15.38 -1.03
CA PHE A 162 -12.92 15.65 -1.74
C PHE A 162 -12.09 16.64 -0.91
N TRP A 163 -10.96 16.19 -0.39
CA TRP A 163 -10.08 16.98 0.47
C TRP A 163 -9.26 17.98 -0.35
N LYS A 164 -9.06 19.18 0.20
CA LYS A 164 -8.32 20.26 -0.45
C LYS A 164 -6.84 19.90 -0.61
N GLY A 165 -6.33 20.04 -1.82
CA GLY A 165 -4.91 20.07 -2.15
C GLY A 165 -4.47 21.51 -2.38
N GLN A 166 -4.41 21.93 -3.64
CA GLN A 166 -4.11 23.30 -4.04
C GLN A 166 -5.38 24.17 -4.10
N PRO A 167 -5.27 25.50 -3.91
CA PRO A 167 -6.40 26.44 -4.02
C PRO A 167 -6.77 26.66 -5.51
N ARG A 168 -7.28 25.61 -6.16
CA ARG A 168 -7.62 25.54 -7.59
C ARG A 168 -9.07 25.07 -7.77
N LYS A 169 -9.61 25.23 -8.98
CA LYS A 169 -10.94 24.72 -9.35
C LYS A 169 -10.82 23.41 -10.12
N THR A 170 -11.67 22.45 -9.79
CA THR A 170 -11.86 21.21 -10.56
C THR A 170 -13.31 20.74 -10.45
N THR A 171 -13.71 19.79 -11.27
CA THR A 171 -15.02 19.14 -11.20
C THR A 171 -14.84 17.64 -11.16
N VAL A 172 -15.48 16.98 -10.20
CA VAL A 172 -15.53 15.53 -10.12
C VAL A 172 -16.86 15.05 -10.66
N TYR A 173 -16.85 14.22 -11.69
CA TYR A 173 -18.04 13.54 -12.18
C TYR A 173 -18.20 12.20 -11.49
N PHE A 174 -19.43 11.89 -11.08
CA PHE A 174 -19.80 10.67 -10.39
C PHE A 174 -21.02 10.06 -11.08
N GLY A 175 -20.97 8.78 -11.42
CA GLY A 175 -22.08 8.11 -12.05
C GLY A 175 -22.40 6.79 -11.38
N GLY A 176 -23.68 6.55 -11.11
CA GLY A 176 -24.24 5.26 -10.68
C GLY A 176 -23.57 4.60 -9.47
N MET A 177 -24.22 4.56 -8.30
CA MET A 177 -23.75 3.74 -7.17
C MET A 177 -24.57 2.45 -7.04
N GLU A 178 -23.90 1.31 -6.95
CA GLU A 178 -24.52 0.00 -6.77
C GLU A 178 -23.86 -0.81 -5.64
N ALA A 179 -24.64 -1.63 -4.96
CA ALA A 179 -24.16 -2.65 -4.03
C ALA A 179 -24.18 -4.03 -4.72
N ILE A 180 -23.16 -4.85 -4.48
CA ILE A 180 -23.00 -6.16 -5.14
C ILE A 180 -22.92 -7.26 -4.07
N ALA A 181 -23.78 -8.27 -4.19
CA ALA A 181 -23.77 -9.44 -3.31
C ALA A 181 -22.66 -10.42 -3.70
N SER A 182 -22.10 -11.11 -2.70
CA SER A 182 -21.18 -12.24 -2.89
C SER A 182 -21.92 -13.54 -2.57
N ASP A 183 -21.69 -14.58 -3.37
CA ASP A 183 -22.32 -15.90 -3.22
C ASP A 183 -21.59 -16.79 -2.20
N VAL A 184 -20.30 -16.54 -1.99
CA VAL A 184 -19.48 -17.16 -0.95
C VAL A 184 -19.35 -16.17 0.19
N VAL A 185 -19.64 -16.61 1.42
CA VAL A 185 -19.53 -15.78 2.63
C VAL A 185 -18.64 -16.41 3.69
N LEU A 186 -17.75 -15.62 4.26
CA LEU A 186 -16.97 -15.93 5.44
C LEU A 186 -17.74 -15.44 6.67
N VAL A 187 -18.00 -16.35 7.61
CA VAL A 187 -18.76 -16.05 8.84
C VAL A 187 -17.79 -15.78 9.98
N ARG A 188 -17.69 -14.51 10.36
CA ARG A 188 -16.93 -14.06 11.53
C ARG A 188 -17.73 -14.37 12.80
N ASN A 189 -17.07 -14.93 13.82
CA ASN A 189 -17.69 -15.09 15.13
C ASN A 189 -17.44 -13.85 15.99
N SER A 190 -18.42 -12.94 16.05
CA SER A 190 -18.38 -11.71 16.84
C SER A 190 -18.43 -11.94 18.35
N ARG A 191 -18.87 -13.14 18.78
CA ARG A 191 -18.96 -13.55 20.19
C ARG A 191 -17.70 -14.25 20.71
N ALA A 192 -16.74 -14.55 19.84
CA ALA A 192 -15.52 -15.27 20.19
C ALA A 192 -14.32 -14.32 20.43
N GLY A 193 -13.29 -14.85 21.09
CA GLY A 193 -12.08 -14.11 21.42
C GLY A 193 -11.14 -13.88 20.24
N LYS A 194 -9.98 -13.26 20.51
CA LYS A 194 -8.97 -12.86 19.50
C LYS A 194 -8.52 -13.98 18.54
N GLU A 195 -8.57 -15.23 18.97
CA GLU A 195 -8.17 -16.39 18.14
C GLU A 195 -9.12 -16.61 16.94
N ALA A 196 -10.44 -16.47 17.15
CA ALA A 196 -11.44 -16.59 16.08
C ALA A 196 -11.34 -15.45 15.06
N GLU A 197 -11.09 -14.23 15.55
CA GLU A 197 -10.83 -13.07 14.71
C GLU A 197 -9.57 -13.27 13.85
N SER A 198 -8.48 -13.75 14.46
CA SER A 198 -7.23 -14.04 13.73
C SER A 198 -7.42 -15.10 12.64
N SER A 199 -8.18 -16.17 12.93
CA SER A 199 -8.50 -17.21 11.95
C SER A 199 -9.37 -16.69 10.80
N THR A 200 -10.33 -15.80 11.10
CA THR A 200 -11.17 -15.13 10.10
C THR A 200 -10.32 -14.30 9.14
N GLN A 201 -9.45 -13.43 9.68
CA GLN A 201 -8.57 -12.60 8.87
C GLN A 201 -7.62 -13.43 8.00
N GLN A 202 -7.09 -14.52 8.55
CA GLN A 202 -6.20 -15.44 7.83
C GLN A 202 -6.92 -16.17 6.70
N THR A 203 -8.13 -16.68 6.94
CA THR A 203 -8.95 -17.36 5.93
C THR A 203 -9.35 -16.40 4.81
N ALA A 204 -9.76 -15.17 5.16
CA ALA A 204 -10.06 -14.13 4.17
C ALA A 204 -8.84 -13.83 3.26
N HIS A 205 -7.64 -13.77 3.84
CA HIS A 205 -6.41 -13.57 3.09
C HIS A 205 -6.13 -14.73 2.11
N ILE A 206 -6.31 -15.98 2.53
CA ILE A 206 -6.12 -17.15 1.68
C ILE A 206 -7.14 -17.16 0.53
N LEU A 207 -8.43 -16.90 0.81
CA LEU A 207 -9.48 -16.84 -0.22
C LEU A 207 -9.20 -15.77 -1.27
N LYS A 208 -8.80 -14.57 -0.82
CA LYS A 208 -8.41 -13.47 -1.70
C LYS A 208 -7.23 -13.85 -2.60
N ARG A 209 -6.18 -14.46 -2.05
CA ARG A 209 -5.02 -14.93 -2.83
C ARG A 209 -5.38 -16.05 -3.80
N ALA A 210 -6.31 -16.91 -3.41
CA ALA A 210 -6.83 -17.98 -4.24
C ALA A 210 -7.72 -17.49 -5.40
N GLY A 211 -8.06 -16.19 -5.44
CA GLY A 211 -8.91 -15.57 -6.46
C GLY A 211 -10.41 -15.79 -6.22
N ILE A 212 -10.81 -16.15 -5.00
CA ILE A 212 -12.20 -16.47 -4.66
C ILE A 212 -12.86 -15.22 -4.10
N ASP A 213 -13.89 -14.73 -4.79
CA ASP A 213 -14.72 -13.63 -4.34
C ASP A 213 -15.56 -14.05 -3.14
N CYS A 214 -15.34 -13.39 -1.99
CA CYS A 214 -15.95 -13.76 -0.73
C CYS A 214 -16.35 -12.52 0.07
N GLY A 215 -17.64 -12.43 0.43
CA GLY A 215 -18.14 -11.46 1.37
C GLY A 215 -17.88 -11.89 2.82
N THR A 216 -17.89 -10.97 3.78
CA THR A 216 -17.80 -11.32 5.21
C THR A 216 -19.07 -10.89 5.92
N ILE A 217 -19.72 -11.81 6.64
CA ILE A 217 -20.86 -11.56 7.54
C ILE A 217 -20.49 -12.02 8.95
N ASP A 218 -21.26 -11.65 9.97
CA ASP A 218 -21.07 -12.23 11.31
C ASP A 218 -22.21 -13.17 11.76
N ASP A 219 -22.06 -13.76 12.94
CA ASP A 219 -23.01 -14.68 13.53
C ASP A 219 -24.38 -14.05 13.81
N LEU A 220 -24.46 -12.72 14.05
CA LEU A 220 -25.73 -12.01 14.18
C LEU A 220 -26.42 -11.85 12.82
N ASP A 221 -25.64 -11.58 11.77
CA ASP A 221 -26.14 -11.58 10.38
C ASP A 221 -26.71 -12.97 10.00
N VAL A 222 -26.02 -14.05 10.37
CA VAL A 222 -26.51 -15.41 10.14
C VAL A 222 -27.85 -15.65 10.83
N GLU A 223 -27.97 -15.27 12.11
CA GLU A 223 -29.21 -15.36 12.88
C GLU A 223 -30.36 -14.52 12.32
N ALA A 224 -30.05 -13.44 11.60
CA ALA A 224 -31.01 -12.61 10.90
C ALA A 224 -31.41 -13.18 9.52
N GLY A 225 -30.85 -14.33 9.12
CA GLY A 225 -31.22 -15.05 7.89
C GLY A 225 -30.41 -14.64 6.65
N LEU A 226 -29.26 -13.97 6.82
CA LEU A 226 -28.47 -13.46 5.70
C LEU A 226 -27.75 -14.55 4.87
N LEU A 227 -27.82 -15.81 5.30
CA LEU A 227 -27.40 -16.95 4.47
C LEU A 227 -28.37 -17.24 3.31
N LYS A 228 -29.61 -16.71 3.36
CA LYS A 228 -30.58 -16.94 2.29
C LYS A 228 -30.08 -16.40 0.94
N GLY A 229 -30.06 -17.28 -0.05
CA GLY A 229 -29.58 -16.99 -1.41
C GLY A 229 -28.06 -17.02 -1.56
N LYS A 230 -27.29 -17.38 -0.52
CA LYS A 230 -25.86 -17.67 -0.63
C LYS A 230 -25.64 -19.10 -1.13
N ARG A 231 -24.46 -19.41 -1.66
CA ARG A 231 -24.09 -20.74 -2.14
C ARG A 231 -23.17 -21.47 -1.16
N ILE A 232 -22.21 -20.75 -0.58
CA ILE A 232 -21.23 -21.33 0.35
C ILE A 232 -21.06 -20.45 1.58
N ALA A 233 -21.08 -21.07 2.76
CA ALA A 233 -20.69 -20.45 4.02
C ALA A 233 -19.37 -21.06 4.53
N ILE A 234 -18.44 -20.21 4.97
CA ILE A 234 -17.12 -20.59 5.47
C ILE A 234 -17.02 -20.20 6.95
N TYR A 235 -16.76 -21.18 7.80
CA TYR A 235 -16.64 -21.05 9.26
C TYR A 235 -15.17 -21.28 9.66
N PRO A 236 -14.33 -20.22 9.70
CA PRO A 236 -12.88 -20.33 9.85
C PRO A 236 -12.43 -20.76 11.25
N HIS A 237 -13.19 -20.38 12.28
CA HIS A 237 -13.09 -20.85 13.65
C HIS A 237 -14.25 -20.23 14.44
N ASN A 238 -15.38 -20.94 14.52
CA ASN A 238 -16.61 -20.42 15.12
C ASN A 238 -16.99 -21.31 16.32
N PRO A 239 -16.34 -21.15 17.47
CA PRO A 239 -16.69 -21.91 18.65
C PRO A 239 -18.05 -21.44 19.18
N LYS A 240 -18.91 -22.40 19.54
CA LYS A 240 -20.22 -22.15 20.21
C LYS A 240 -21.22 -21.31 19.38
N PRO A 241 -21.61 -21.75 18.18
CA PRO A 241 -22.72 -21.14 17.47
C PRO A 241 -24.00 -21.21 18.31
N SER A 242 -24.88 -20.23 18.18
CA SER A 242 -26.17 -20.24 18.90
C SER A 242 -27.14 -21.25 18.25
N GLU A 243 -28.19 -21.66 18.96
CA GLU A 243 -29.22 -22.52 18.38
C GLU A 243 -29.92 -21.86 17.18
N LYS A 244 -30.09 -20.53 17.22
CA LYS A 244 -30.68 -19.77 16.11
C LYS A 244 -29.75 -19.74 14.89
N GLU A 245 -28.45 -19.60 15.11
CA GLU A 245 -27.45 -19.69 14.05
C GLU A 245 -27.45 -21.09 13.41
N LEU A 246 -27.52 -22.14 14.24
CA LEU A 246 -27.63 -23.53 13.78
C LEU A 246 -28.92 -23.78 13.01
N GLU A 247 -30.06 -23.23 13.44
CA GLU A 247 -31.33 -23.30 12.71
C GLU A 247 -31.21 -22.68 11.30
N GLN A 248 -30.61 -21.48 11.21
CA GLN A 248 -30.39 -20.81 9.93
C GLN A 248 -29.39 -21.58 9.04
N LEU A 249 -28.36 -22.21 9.62
CA LEU A 249 -27.46 -23.09 8.89
C LEU A 249 -28.18 -24.34 8.36
N ARG A 250 -29.06 -24.97 9.13
CA ARG A 250 -29.86 -26.12 8.66
C ARG A 250 -30.75 -25.71 7.49
N ALA A 251 -31.42 -24.56 7.58
CA ALA A 251 -32.23 -24.02 6.49
C ALA A 251 -31.37 -23.74 5.24
N PHE A 252 -30.20 -23.12 5.42
CA PHE A 252 -29.25 -22.86 4.33
C PHE A 252 -28.80 -24.14 3.62
N ILE A 253 -28.46 -25.20 4.38
CA ILE A 253 -28.08 -26.49 3.79
C ILE A 253 -29.27 -27.17 3.10
N ALA A 254 -30.47 -27.07 3.67
CA ALA A 254 -31.70 -27.60 3.06
C ALA A 254 -32.03 -26.91 1.73
N ASP A 255 -31.74 -25.61 1.62
CA ASP A 255 -31.87 -24.81 0.39
C ASP A 255 -30.73 -25.06 -0.62
N GLY A 256 -29.85 -26.03 -0.35
CA GLY A 256 -28.77 -26.43 -1.25
C GLY A 256 -27.46 -25.69 -1.03
N GLY A 257 -27.31 -24.92 0.06
CA GLY A 257 -26.05 -24.33 0.48
C GLY A 257 -25.00 -25.37 0.86
N ARG A 258 -23.72 -24.96 0.93
CA ARG A 258 -22.59 -25.81 1.35
C ARG A 258 -21.75 -25.13 2.42
N LEU A 259 -21.20 -25.92 3.32
CA LEU A 259 -20.43 -25.45 4.47
C LEU A 259 -18.97 -25.89 4.39
N LEU A 260 -18.04 -24.96 4.55
CA LEU A 260 -16.64 -25.26 4.87
C LEU A 260 -16.37 -24.85 6.32
N ALA A 261 -16.17 -25.81 7.21
CA ALA A 261 -15.88 -25.55 8.62
C ALA A 261 -14.43 -25.90 8.96
N CYS A 262 -13.79 -25.08 9.79
CA CYS A 262 -12.40 -25.25 10.22
C CYS A 262 -12.32 -25.28 11.75
N TYR A 263 -11.54 -26.22 12.27
CA TYR A 263 -11.18 -26.41 13.68
C TYR A 263 -12.33 -26.66 14.65
N SER A 264 -13.31 -25.75 14.77
CA SER A 264 -14.45 -25.92 15.68
C SER A 264 -15.49 -26.84 15.10
N LEU A 265 -15.81 -27.92 15.83
CA LEU A 265 -16.88 -28.86 15.48
C LEU A 265 -17.83 -29.09 16.68
N PRO A 266 -18.62 -28.09 17.06
CA PRO A 266 -19.66 -28.26 18.08
C PRO A 266 -20.75 -29.23 17.60
N PRO A 267 -21.52 -29.86 18.50
CA PRO A 267 -22.45 -30.95 18.15
C PRO A 267 -23.42 -30.62 17.01
N GLY A 268 -24.03 -29.43 17.00
CA GLY A 268 -24.93 -29.02 15.92
C GLY A 268 -24.24 -28.89 14.56
N LEU A 269 -22.99 -28.43 14.52
CA LEU A 269 -22.21 -28.35 13.26
C LEU A 269 -21.76 -29.74 12.79
N ALA A 270 -21.38 -30.60 13.74
CA ALA A 270 -21.05 -32.00 13.47
C ALA A 270 -22.24 -32.72 12.83
N GLU A 271 -23.43 -32.57 13.42
CA GLU A 271 -24.68 -33.12 12.91
C GLU A 271 -25.00 -32.60 11.50
N ILE A 272 -24.89 -31.28 11.27
CA ILE A 272 -25.10 -30.67 9.95
C ILE A 272 -24.19 -31.31 8.92
N LEU A 273 -22.90 -31.50 9.23
CA LEU A 273 -21.91 -32.09 8.31
C LEU A 273 -21.93 -33.62 8.24
N GLY A 274 -22.76 -34.31 9.03
CA GLY A 274 -22.75 -35.78 9.10
C GLY A 274 -21.49 -36.36 9.74
N LEU A 275 -20.93 -35.63 10.71
CA LEU A 275 -19.69 -35.94 11.42
C LEU A 275 -19.96 -36.22 12.90
N GLU A 276 -19.08 -37.02 13.50
CA GLU A 276 -18.98 -37.18 14.95
C GLU A 276 -17.74 -36.43 15.45
N SER A 277 -17.91 -35.62 16.49
CA SER A 277 -16.79 -35.01 17.20
C SER A 277 -16.19 -36.04 18.17
N ALA A 278 -15.01 -36.55 17.83
CA ALA A 278 -14.30 -37.59 18.58
C ALA A 278 -13.26 -37.02 19.56
N GLY A 279 -13.32 -35.71 19.83
CA GLY A 279 -12.50 -35.01 20.82
C GLY A 279 -11.49 -34.05 20.21
N TRP A 280 -10.50 -33.67 21.02
CA TRP A 280 -9.45 -32.72 20.67
C TRP A 280 -8.09 -33.30 21.08
N GLN A 281 -7.06 -33.06 20.26
CA GLN A 281 -5.72 -33.55 20.54
C GLN A 281 -4.67 -32.46 20.31
N GLN A 282 -3.86 -32.19 21.34
CA GLN A 282 -2.61 -31.45 21.20
C GLN A 282 -1.52 -32.31 20.58
N GLN A 283 -0.59 -31.70 19.83
CA GLN A 283 0.59 -32.43 19.36
C GLN A 283 1.37 -33.04 20.55
N LYS A 284 1.83 -34.27 20.39
CA LYS A 284 2.65 -35.00 21.37
C LYS A 284 4.13 -34.66 21.24
N PHE A 285 4.55 -34.24 20.05
CA PHE A 285 5.89 -33.77 19.74
C PHE A 285 5.82 -32.69 18.64
N PRO A 286 6.80 -31.77 18.58
CA PRO A 286 6.84 -30.75 17.52
C PRO A 286 6.82 -31.39 16.14
N GLY A 287 5.94 -30.89 15.26
CA GLY A 287 5.85 -31.38 13.90
C GLY A 287 4.98 -32.63 13.72
N GLN A 288 4.25 -33.09 14.74
CA GLN A 288 3.30 -34.21 14.59
C GLN A 288 2.26 -33.95 13.49
N PHE A 289 1.80 -32.71 13.32
CA PHE A 289 0.79 -32.34 12.34
C PHE A 289 1.38 -31.34 11.33
N SER A 290 2.25 -31.84 10.45
CA SER A 290 3.05 -31.01 9.53
C SER A 290 2.51 -30.96 8.10
N ALA A 291 1.78 -31.98 7.66
CA ALA A 291 1.23 -32.04 6.31
C ALA A 291 -0.12 -32.74 6.24
N MET A 292 -1.03 -32.18 5.44
CA MET A 292 -2.27 -32.83 5.04
C MET A 292 -2.03 -33.52 3.71
N ARG A 293 -2.00 -34.85 3.68
CA ARG A 293 -1.83 -35.61 2.43
C ARG A 293 -3.15 -36.19 1.97
N PHE A 294 -3.47 -35.98 0.70
CA PHE A 294 -4.78 -36.34 0.17
C PHE A 294 -4.79 -37.77 -0.38
N VAL A 295 -5.90 -38.47 -0.16
CA VAL A 295 -6.12 -39.82 -0.72
C VAL A 295 -6.22 -39.76 -2.26
N PRO A 296 -6.05 -40.87 -2.99
CA PRO A 296 -6.16 -40.88 -4.46
C PRO A 296 -7.55 -40.49 -4.97
N ASP A 297 -8.61 -41.00 -4.32
CA ASP A 297 -10.01 -40.67 -4.62
C ASP A 297 -10.42 -39.37 -3.91
N ARG A 298 -10.08 -38.24 -4.54
CA ARG A 298 -10.30 -36.89 -4.00
C ARG A 298 -10.89 -35.96 -5.07
N PRO A 299 -11.55 -34.85 -4.66
CA PRO A 299 -11.96 -33.82 -5.61
C PRO A 299 -10.83 -33.35 -6.54
N ALA A 300 -11.17 -33.10 -7.81
CA ALA A 300 -10.23 -32.63 -8.82
C ALA A 300 -9.60 -31.29 -8.44
N GLY A 301 -8.31 -31.12 -8.75
CA GLY A 301 -7.55 -29.91 -8.47
C GLY A 301 -6.93 -29.83 -7.06
N LEU A 302 -7.23 -30.78 -6.16
CA LEU A 302 -6.55 -30.86 -4.85
C LEU A 302 -5.06 -31.21 -5.03
N PRO A 303 -4.15 -30.55 -4.29
CA PRO A 303 -2.73 -30.86 -4.34
C PRO A 303 -2.45 -32.27 -3.78
N ALA A 304 -1.26 -32.80 -4.03
CA ALA A 304 -0.85 -34.08 -3.42
C ALA A 304 -0.76 -33.98 -1.89
N GLU A 305 -0.20 -32.86 -1.42
CA GLU A 305 -0.16 -32.51 -0.01
C GLU A 305 -0.30 -30.99 0.17
N ALA A 306 -0.65 -30.57 1.38
CA ALA A 306 -0.63 -29.18 1.77
C ALA A 306 -0.02 -29.08 3.18
N LYS A 307 1.13 -28.41 3.33
CA LYS A 307 1.88 -28.36 4.58
C LYS A 307 1.41 -27.28 5.53
N GLN A 308 1.38 -27.53 6.83
CA GLN A 308 1.22 -26.50 7.85
C GLN A 308 1.68 -27.02 9.21
N ALA A 309 2.24 -26.14 10.05
CA ALA A 309 2.73 -26.52 11.37
C ALA A 309 1.62 -26.42 12.43
N SER A 310 0.69 -27.37 12.44
CA SER A 310 -0.42 -27.37 13.42
C SER A 310 0.03 -27.88 14.77
N TRP A 311 -0.35 -27.20 15.85
CA TRP A 311 0.02 -27.58 17.23
C TRP A 311 -1.08 -28.33 17.97
N ASN A 312 -2.28 -28.40 17.40
CA ASN A 312 -3.41 -29.19 17.88
C ASN A 312 -4.38 -29.48 16.72
N VAL A 313 -5.35 -30.36 16.95
CA VAL A 313 -6.39 -30.73 15.98
C VAL A 313 -7.68 -31.12 16.71
N THR A 314 -8.82 -30.88 16.05
CA THR A 314 -10.11 -31.46 16.42
C THR A 314 -10.28 -32.78 15.69
N VAL A 315 -10.46 -33.85 16.45
CA VAL A 315 -10.61 -35.20 15.90
C VAL A 315 -12.07 -35.41 15.52
N ALA A 316 -12.33 -35.68 14.24
CA ALA A 316 -13.65 -35.94 13.72
C ALA A 316 -13.70 -37.27 12.96
N ARG A 317 -14.88 -37.89 12.92
CA ARG A 317 -15.12 -39.15 12.21
C ARG A 317 -16.37 -39.03 11.33
N PRO A 318 -16.43 -39.76 10.21
CA PRO A 318 -17.68 -39.91 9.46
C PRO A 318 -18.78 -40.53 10.34
N ALA A 319 -19.95 -39.91 10.39
CA ALA A 319 -21.12 -40.40 11.13
C ALA A 319 -22.36 -40.64 10.25
N ALA A 320 -22.34 -40.16 9.01
CA ALA A 320 -23.42 -40.33 8.04
C ALA A 320 -22.92 -40.95 6.73
N GLN A 321 -23.84 -41.62 6.01
CA GLN A 321 -23.58 -42.13 4.67
C GLN A 321 -23.16 -40.97 3.72
N GLY A 322 -22.16 -41.22 2.87
CA GLY A 322 -21.60 -40.19 1.97
C GLY A 322 -20.50 -39.33 2.62
N THR A 323 -20.23 -39.50 3.92
CA THR A 323 -19.13 -38.80 4.59
C THR A 323 -17.85 -39.63 4.57
N ARG A 324 -16.72 -39.02 4.18
CA ARG A 324 -15.44 -39.71 4.02
C ARG A 324 -14.24 -38.84 4.38
N VAL A 325 -13.13 -39.47 4.74
CA VAL A 325 -11.84 -38.80 4.93
C VAL A 325 -11.17 -38.61 3.57
N ILE A 326 -10.79 -37.38 3.24
CA ILE A 326 -10.10 -37.06 1.97
C ILE A 326 -8.63 -36.67 2.17
N ALA A 327 -8.22 -36.39 3.40
CA ALA A 327 -6.82 -36.15 3.75
C ALA A 327 -6.51 -36.63 5.17
N TRP A 328 -5.26 -37.06 5.38
CA TRP A 328 -4.72 -37.50 6.67
C TRP A 328 -3.55 -36.61 7.09
N TRP A 329 -3.37 -36.47 8.40
CA TRP A 329 -2.21 -35.77 8.96
C TRP A 329 -0.96 -36.63 8.92
N PHE A 330 0.14 -36.04 8.46
CA PHE A 330 1.48 -36.59 8.47
C PHE A 330 2.41 -35.72 9.32
N ASP A 331 3.34 -36.37 10.02
CA ASP A 331 4.39 -35.67 10.78
C ASP A 331 5.51 -35.12 9.87
N GLN A 332 6.46 -34.41 10.47
CA GLN A 332 7.57 -33.76 9.76
C GLN A 332 8.51 -34.78 9.08
N GLU A 333 8.57 -36.01 9.57
CA GLU A 333 9.28 -37.14 8.98
C GLU A 333 8.47 -37.82 7.86
N GLY A 334 7.22 -37.40 7.65
CA GLY A 334 6.36 -37.91 6.59
C GLY A 334 5.69 -39.25 6.93
N LYS A 335 5.50 -39.57 8.21
CA LYS A 335 4.72 -40.70 8.71
C LYS A 335 3.28 -40.28 9.03
N GLU A 336 2.31 -41.12 8.66
CA GLU A 336 0.90 -40.86 8.93
C GLU A 336 0.59 -40.97 10.43
N THR A 337 -0.21 -40.04 10.95
CA THR A 337 -0.57 -39.96 12.37
C THR A 337 -1.80 -40.77 12.75
N GLY A 338 -2.57 -41.25 11.76
CA GLY A 338 -3.88 -41.89 11.94
C GLY A 338 -5.02 -40.91 12.28
N ILE A 339 -4.78 -39.60 12.21
CA ILE A 339 -5.79 -38.57 12.45
C ILE A 339 -6.27 -37.96 11.13
N PRO A 340 -7.58 -37.96 10.85
CA PRO A 340 -8.13 -37.28 9.68
C PRO A 340 -7.79 -35.79 9.67
N ALA A 341 -7.24 -35.31 8.56
CA ALA A 341 -6.99 -33.89 8.37
C ALA A 341 -8.22 -33.16 7.80
N ILE A 342 -8.85 -33.75 6.77
CA ILE A 342 -10.01 -33.18 6.09
C ILE A 342 -11.04 -34.27 5.85
N LEU A 343 -12.29 -33.99 6.23
CA LEU A 343 -13.45 -34.84 5.98
C LEU A 343 -14.40 -34.12 5.03
N LEU A 344 -15.04 -34.88 4.14
CA LEU A 344 -15.93 -34.40 3.11
C LEU A 344 -17.28 -35.13 3.21
N SER A 345 -18.37 -34.39 3.03
CA SER A 345 -19.75 -34.86 2.94
C SER A 345 -20.47 -34.14 1.80
N ASP A 346 -21.66 -34.60 1.43
CA ASP A 346 -22.51 -33.92 0.44
C ASP A 346 -22.94 -32.52 0.86
N LYS A 347 -22.87 -32.20 2.15
CA LYS A 347 -23.28 -30.90 2.73
C LYS A 347 -22.11 -29.94 2.92
N GLY A 348 -20.87 -30.42 2.83
CA GLY A 348 -19.71 -29.59 3.15
C GLY A 348 -18.44 -30.37 3.51
N ALA A 349 -17.39 -29.62 3.86
CA ALA A 349 -16.12 -30.15 4.31
C ALA A 349 -15.74 -29.62 5.69
N PHE A 350 -14.99 -30.44 6.44
CA PHE A 350 -14.41 -30.07 7.72
C PHE A 350 -12.89 -30.21 7.67
N ILE A 351 -12.16 -29.13 7.99
CA ILE A 351 -10.71 -29.13 8.21
C ILE A 351 -10.47 -29.18 9.71
N SER A 352 -9.77 -30.20 10.19
CA SER A 352 -9.56 -30.47 11.62
C SER A 352 -8.74 -29.41 12.38
N HIS A 353 -8.18 -28.42 11.70
CA HIS A 353 -7.46 -27.29 12.28
C HIS A 353 -7.80 -26.01 11.52
N ILE A 354 -7.40 -24.86 12.05
CA ILE A 354 -7.46 -23.59 11.33
C ILE A 354 -6.52 -23.65 10.12
N LEU A 355 -6.88 -22.93 9.05
CA LEU A 355 -6.02 -22.78 7.87
C LEU A 355 -4.86 -21.85 8.22
N LEU A 356 -3.63 -22.34 8.15
CA LEU A 356 -2.42 -21.54 8.38
C LEU A 356 -1.84 -20.96 7.07
N ARG A 357 -0.90 -20.02 7.20
CA ARG A 357 -0.26 -19.33 6.06
C ARG A 357 0.88 -20.11 5.42
N ASP A 358 1.28 -21.23 6.03
CA ASP A 358 2.29 -22.13 5.49
C ASP A 358 1.88 -22.65 4.11
N ASP A 359 2.86 -22.91 3.25
CA ASP A 359 2.67 -23.56 1.95
C ASP A 359 1.57 -22.88 1.08
N PRO A 360 1.74 -21.57 0.81
CA PRO A 360 0.68 -20.72 0.31
C PRO A 360 0.06 -21.21 -1.01
N GLU A 361 0.88 -21.70 -1.94
CA GLU A 361 0.43 -22.19 -3.24
C GLU A 361 -0.51 -23.38 -3.11
N ASN A 362 -0.17 -24.34 -2.25
CA ASN A 362 -1.02 -25.51 -2.03
C ASN A 362 -2.25 -25.17 -1.18
N LYS A 363 -2.23 -24.14 -0.32
CA LYS A 363 -3.46 -23.66 0.34
C LYS A 363 -4.43 -23.03 -0.63
N ASP A 364 -3.93 -22.27 -1.60
CA ASP A 364 -4.76 -21.68 -2.63
C ASP A 364 -5.38 -22.77 -3.51
N ARG A 365 -4.60 -23.79 -3.89
CA ARG A 365 -5.11 -24.99 -4.59
C ARG A 365 -6.16 -25.74 -3.75
N LEU A 366 -5.90 -25.92 -2.45
CA LEU A 366 -6.81 -26.58 -1.52
C LEU A 366 -8.18 -25.88 -1.48
N VAL A 367 -8.23 -24.59 -1.21
CA VAL A 367 -9.51 -23.87 -1.08
C VAL A 367 -10.24 -23.78 -2.42
N ARG A 368 -9.55 -23.55 -3.55
CA ARG A 368 -10.17 -23.58 -4.88
C ARG A 368 -10.82 -24.91 -5.19
N ALA A 369 -10.11 -26.01 -4.92
CA ALA A 369 -10.61 -27.34 -5.24
C ALA A 369 -11.77 -27.77 -4.33
N LEU A 370 -11.73 -27.46 -3.03
CA LEU A 370 -12.85 -27.73 -2.13
C LEU A 370 -14.08 -26.90 -2.47
N LEU A 371 -13.93 -25.59 -2.68
CA LEU A 371 -15.07 -24.73 -2.97
C LEU A 371 -15.60 -24.97 -4.39
N GLY A 372 -14.71 -25.19 -5.36
CA GLY A 372 -15.08 -25.56 -6.73
C GLY A 372 -15.71 -26.95 -6.86
N HIS A 373 -15.46 -27.86 -5.90
CA HIS A 373 -16.17 -29.13 -5.81
C HIS A 373 -17.63 -28.93 -5.38
N PHE A 374 -17.88 -28.01 -4.46
CA PHE A 374 -19.23 -27.65 -4.02
C PHE A 374 -19.99 -26.82 -5.06
N ASP A 375 -19.27 -25.95 -5.75
CA ASP A 375 -19.83 -25.06 -6.76
C ASP A 375 -18.88 -24.93 -7.96
N PRO A 376 -19.13 -25.68 -9.05
CA PRO A 376 -18.28 -25.65 -10.23
C PRO A 376 -18.13 -24.27 -10.87
N HIS A 377 -19.02 -23.31 -10.60
CA HIS A 377 -18.86 -21.95 -11.11
C HIS A 377 -17.69 -21.22 -10.45
N ILE A 378 -17.29 -21.58 -9.22
CA ILE A 378 -16.10 -21.00 -8.60
C ILE A 378 -14.86 -21.31 -9.44
N TRP A 379 -14.79 -22.51 -10.02
CA TRP A 379 -13.72 -22.86 -10.95
C TRP A 379 -13.75 -22.00 -12.21
N GLU A 380 -14.94 -21.77 -12.78
CA GLU A 380 -15.13 -20.91 -13.94
C GLU A 380 -14.73 -19.46 -13.65
N ASP A 381 -15.18 -18.90 -12.53
CA ASP A 381 -14.89 -17.53 -12.10
C ASP A 381 -13.40 -17.34 -11.83
N VAL A 382 -12.77 -18.27 -11.10
CA VAL A 382 -11.34 -18.22 -10.80
C VAL A 382 -10.50 -18.37 -12.07
N ALA A 383 -10.82 -19.33 -12.94
CA ALA A 383 -10.09 -19.57 -14.18
C ALA A 383 -10.26 -18.41 -15.17
N GLY A 384 -11.48 -17.91 -15.33
CA GLY A 384 -11.80 -16.75 -16.15
C GLY A 384 -11.08 -15.49 -15.65
N SER A 385 -11.11 -15.25 -14.34
CA SER A 385 -10.40 -14.13 -13.70
C SER A 385 -8.89 -14.25 -13.86
N ALA A 386 -8.32 -15.45 -13.72
CA ALA A 386 -6.89 -15.68 -13.93
C ALA A 386 -6.45 -15.34 -15.37
N VAL A 387 -7.22 -15.77 -16.38
CA VAL A 387 -6.96 -15.47 -17.80
C VAL A 387 -7.13 -13.98 -18.10
N ALA A 388 -8.16 -13.34 -17.55
CA ALA A 388 -8.38 -11.91 -17.70
C ALA A 388 -7.26 -11.08 -17.05
N ALA A 389 -6.85 -11.46 -15.84
CA ALA A 389 -5.80 -10.78 -15.08
C ALA A 389 -4.41 -10.85 -15.73
N VAL A 390 -4.17 -11.77 -16.67
CA VAL A 390 -2.92 -11.78 -17.44
C VAL A 390 -2.72 -10.44 -18.15
N GLY A 391 -3.77 -9.88 -18.74
CA GLY A 391 -3.71 -8.61 -19.48
C GLY A 391 -3.69 -7.36 -18.61
N GLN A 392 -3.91 -7.50 -17.30
CA GLN A 392 -3.99 -6.41 -16.34
C GLN A 392 -2.60 -5.97 -15.90
N VAL A 393 -1.98 -5.12 -16.71
CA VAL A 393 -0.63 -4.57 -16.47
C VAL A 393 -0.68 -3.07 -16.71
N SER A 394 -0.24 -2.29 -15.72
CA SER A 394 -0.25 -0.82 -15.80
C SER A 394 -1.65 -0.31 -16.14
N GLN A 395 -1.76 0.48 -17.22
CA GLN A 395 -3.00 1.06 -17.74
C GLN A 395 -3.84 0.11 -18.62
N TRP A 396 -3.33 -1.08 -18.94
CA TRP A 396 -4.00 -2.00 -19.86
C TRP A 396 -4.82 -3.04 -19.10
N GLU A 397 -6.00 -3.35 -19.63
CA GLU A 397 -6.94 -4.34 -19.05
C GLU A 397 -7.01 -5.63 -19.88
N LYS A 398 -6.50 -5.61 -21.11
CA LYS A 398 -6.55 -6.74 -22.06
C LYS A 398 -5.15 -7.12 -22.51
N PHE A 399 -4.94 -8.42 -22.71
CA PHE A 399 -3.65 -8.98 -23.11
C PHE A 399 -3.12 -8.36 -24.42
N ALA A 400 -3.97 -8.25 -25.45
CA ALA A 400 -3.56 -7.69 -26.74
C ALA A 400 -3.12 -6.22 -26.64
N ASP A 401 -3.83 -5.42 -25.83
CA ASP A 401 -3.52 -4.01 -25.62
C ASP A 401 -2.20 -3.86 -24.84
N ALA A 402 -2.01 -4.68 -23.80
CA ALA A 402 -0.78 -4.73 -23.03
C ALA A 402 0.42 -5.15 -23.89
N GLU A 403 0.28 -6.20 -24.70
CA GLU A 403 1.35 -6.66 -25.58
C GLU A 403 1.74 -5.60 -26.62
N ALA A 404 0.76 -4.99 -27.29
CA ALA A 404 1.00 -3.95 -28.29
C ALA A 404 1.66 -2.71 -27.65
N GLY A 405 1.15 -2.28 -26.49
CA GLY A 405 1.69 -1.13 -25.77
C GLY A 405 3.08 -1.36 -25.19
N ILE A 406 3.38 -2.57 -24.69
CA ILE A 406 4.72 -2.96 -24.25
C ILE A 406 5.69 -2.94 -25.43
N LEU A 407 5.30 -3.49 -26.57
CA LEU A 407 6.13 -3.51 -27.78
C LEU A 407 6.39 -2.09 -28.32
N GLU A 408 5.39 -1.21 -28.28
CA GLU A 408 5.55 0.20 -28.66
C GLU A 408 6.56 0.91 -27.75
N ARG A 409 6.41 0.77 -26.42
CA ARG A 409 7.36 1.32 -25.45
C ARG A 409 8.77 0.75 -25.66
N ALA A 410 8.88 -0.55 -25.92
CA ALA A 410 10.16 -1.20 -26.19
C ALA A 410 10.82 -0.66 -27.46
N LYS A 411 10.06 -0.39 -28.53
CA LYS A 411 10.57 0.25 -29.75
C LYS A 411 11.09 1.66 -29.46
N ALA A 412 10.31 2.48 -28.75
CA ALA A 412 10.70 3.83 -28.37
C ALA A 412 11.97 3.85 -27.50
N ALA A 413 12.15 2.84 -26.64
CA ALA A 413 13.32 2.70 -25.78
C ALA A 413 14.50 1.94 -26.41
N GLY A 414 14.40 1.49 -27.67
CA GLY A 414 15.45 0.70 -28.34
C GLY A 414 15.69 -0.69 -27.72
N ARG A 415 14.68 -1.28 -27.09
CA ARG A 415 14.76 -2.51 -26.28
C ARG A 415 13.95 -3.70 -26.80
N THR A 416 13.49 -3.63 -28.05
CA THR A 416 12.71 -4.67 -28.71
C THR A 416 13.34 -6.07 -28.56
N GLY A 417 14.66 -6.21 -28.72
CA GLY A 417 15.34 -7.51 -28.63
C GLY A 417 15.22 -8.20 -27.26
N ALA A 418 15.17 -7.43 -26.16
CA ALA A 418 15.01 -7.98 -24.81
C ALA A 418 13.54 -8.30 -24.47
N VAL A 419 12.59 -7.65 -25.16
CA VAL A 419 11.15 -7.72 -24.85
C VAL A 419 10.44 -8.78 -25.69
N THR A 420 10.77 -8.90 -26.98
CA THR A 420 10.08 -9.81 -27.91
C THR A 420 10.05 -11.27 -27.44
N PRO A 421 11.13 -11.88 -26.92
CA PRO A 421 11.08 -13.27 -26.44
C PRO A 421 10.09 -13.47 -25.30
N GLU A 422 10.01 -12.51 -24.36
CA GLU A 422 9.08 -12.58 -23.23
C GLU A 422 7.63 -12.42 -23.70
N LEU A 423 7.35 -11.51 -24.64
CA LEU A 423 6.00 -11.36 -25.22
C LEU A 423 5.55 -12.61 -25.98
N THR A 424 6.43 -13.22 -26.78
CA THR A 424 6.13 -14.47 -27.48
C THR A 424 5.79 -15.60 -26.51
N ALA A 425 6.58 -15.75 -25.43
CA ALA A 425 6.32 -16.75 -24.40
C ALA A 425 5.01 -16.44 -23.63
N ALA A 426 4.76 -15.17 -23.31
CA ALA A 426 3.53 -14.74 -22.67
C ALA A 426 2.29 -15.10 -23.51
N ARG A 427 2.34 -14.84 -24.81
CA ARG A 427 1.25 -15.16 -25.74
C ARG A 427 0.98 -16.65 -25.82
N ALA A 428 2.01 -17.47 -26.01
CA ALA A 428 1.85 -18.92 -26.09
C ALA A 428 1.23 -19.51 -24.80
N ALA A 429 1.66 -19.03 -23.63
CA ALA A 429 1.10 -19.44 -22.35
C ALA A 429 -0.34 -18.95 -22.15
N TRP A 430 -0.65 -17.73 -22.59
CA TRP A 430 -2.00 -17.16 -22.52
C TRP A 430 -2.99 -17.89 -23.45
N GLU A 431 -2.59 -18.18 -24.69
CA GLU A 431 -3.38 -18.97 -25.64
C GLU A 431 -3.65 -20.38 -25.09
N LYS A 432 -2.67 -21.01 -24.44
CA LYS A 432 -2.86 -22.29 -23.74
C LYS A 432 -3.87 -22.16 -22.59
N ALA A 433 -3.78 -21.11 -21.78
CA ALA A 433 -4.74 -20.86 -20.70
C ALA A 433 -6.17 -20.67 -21.24
N GLN A 434 -6.31 -19.91 -22.34
CA GLN A 434 -7.58 -19.73 -23.03
C GLN A 434 -8.15 -21.01 -23.59
N ALA A 435 -7.32 -21.88 -24.20
CA ALA A 435 -7.74 -23.16 -24.72
C ALA A 435 -8.30 -24.06 -23.60
N HIS A 436 -7.62 -24.14 -22.46
CA HIS A 436 -8.13 -24.88 -21.29
C HIS A 436 -9.43 -24.28 -20.75
N LEU A 437 -9.55 -22.94 -20.73
CA LEU A 437 -10.77 -22.27 -20.28
C LEU A 437 -11.96 -22.57 -21.21
N GLN A 438 -11.76 -22.52 -22.53
CA GLN A 438 -12.78 -22.85 -23.53
C GLN A 438 -13.19 -24.33 -23.46
N ALA A 439 -12.24 -25.21 -23.17
CA ALA A 439 -12.49 -26.64 -22.94
C ALA A 439 -13.09 -26.95 -21.55
N LYS A 440 -13.36 -25.92 -20.71
CA LYS A 440 -13.84 -26.05 -19.33
C LYS A 440 -12.93 -26.90 -18.43
N GLN A 441 -11.65 -26.96 -18.76
CA GLN A 441 -10.60 -27.63 -17.98
C GLN A 441 -10.02 -26.66 -16.95
N TYR A 442 -10.86 -26.14 -16.05
CA TYR A 442 -10.52 -24.99 -15.20
C TYR A 442 -9.29 -25.18 -14.32
N SER A 443 -9.03 -26.40 -13.82
CA SER A 443 -7.84 -26.71 -13.02
C SER A 443 -6.54 -26.55 -13.82
N GLU A 444 -6.58 -26.78 -15.14
CA GLU A 444 -5.43 -26.68 -16.05
C GLU A 444 -5.16 -25.25 -16.53
N VAL A 445 -6.06 -24.29 -16.25
CA VAL A 445 -5.94 -22.89 -16.68
C VAL A 445 -4.89 -22.12 -15.87
N LEU A 446 -4.75 -22.43 -14.58
CA LEU A 446 -4.05 -21.56 -13.63
C LEU A 446 -2.55 -21.46 -13.88
N GLU A 447 -1.88 -22.59 -14.17
CA GLU A 447 -0.42 -22.57 -14.37
C GLU A 447 -0.04 -21.85 -15.68
N PRO A 448 -0.66 -22.14 -16.85
CA PRO A 448 -0.41 -21.35 -18.05
C PRO A 448 -0.76 -19.87 -17.89
N ALA A 449 -1.83 -19.51 -17.17
CA ALA A 449 -2.17 -18.12 -16.88
C ALA A 449 -1.10 -17.44 -15.99
N ALA A 450 -0.61 -18.13 -14.96
CA ALA A 450 0.47 -17.63 -14.10
C ALA A 450 1.78 -17.43 -14.89
N GLU A 451 2.15 -18.38 -15.74
CA GLU A 451 3.31 -18.25 -16.62
C GLU A 451 3.15 -17.08 -17.59
N ALA A 452 1.99 -16.95 -18.24
CA ALA A 452 1.71 -15.84 -19.13
C ALA A 452 1.86 -14.49 -18.42
N ARG A 453 1.37 -14.40 -17.19
CA ARG A 453 1.47 -13.19 -16.36
C ARG A 453 2.93 -12.89 -15.98
N ARG A 454 3.69 -13.88 -15.51
CA ARG A 454 5.13 -13.73 -15.19
C ARG A 454 5.90 -13.19 -16.39
N ARG A 455 5.68 -13.77 -17.58
CA ARG A 455 6.31 -13.37 -18.84
C ARG A 455 5.92 -11.96 -19.27
N LEU A 456 4.63 -11.63 -19.17
CA LEU A 456 4.15 -10.29 -19.52
C LEU A 456 4.68 -9.22 -18.56
N HIS A 457 4.75 -9.51 -17.25
CA HIS A 457 5.36 -8.63 -16.26
C HIS A 457 6.86 -8.44 -16.52
N ALA A 458 7.59 -9.50 -16.87
CA ALA A 458 9.00 -9.41 -17.26
C ALA A 458 9.19 -8.55 -18.53
N ALA A 459 8.34 -8.74 -19.55
CA ALA A 459 8.32 -7.90 -20.75
C ALA A 459 8.06 -6.42 -20.40
N TYR A 460 7.10 -6.17 -19.51
CA TYR A 460 6.76 -4.84 -19.01
C TYR A 460 7.94 -4.19 -18.28
N ALA A 461 8.64 -4.93 -17.42
CA ALA A 461 9.81 -4.42 -16.71
C ALA A 461 10.96 -4.12 -17.67
N ARG A 462 11.26 -5.03 -18.60
CA ARG A 462 12.33 -4.88 -19.59
C ARG A 462 12.10 -3.70 -20.54
N CYS A 463 10.85 -3.32 -20.84
CA CYS A 463 10.60 -2.19 -21.73
C CYS A 463 10.86 -0.81 -21.08
N GLN A 464 11.01 -0.74 -19.75
CA GLN A 464 11.18 0.53 -19.02
C GLN A 464 12.60 1.08 -19.13
N PRO A 465 12.82 2.29 -19.68
CA PRO A 465 14.15 2.87 -19.73
C PRO A 465 14.69 3.16 -18.31
N ALA A 466 16.00 3.02 -18.14
CA ALA A 466 16.69 3.56 -16.98
C ALA A 466 16.94 5.07 -17.17
N ARG A 467 17.07 5.82 -16.06
CA ARG A 467 17.34 7.26 -16.06
C ARG A 467 18.69 7.56 -15.40
N GLU A 468 19.52 8.40 -16.04
CA GLU A 468 20.76 8.91 -15.45
C GLU A 468 20.49 10.02 -14.42
N GLY A 469 21.42 10.23 -13.49
CA GLY A 469 21.32 11.26 -12.47
C GLY A 469 20.23 10.96 -11.44
N GLU A 470 20.00 9.68 -11.10
CA GLU A 470 18.84 9.26 -10.30
C GLU A 470 19.24 8.66 -8.95
N PHE A 471 18.64 9.12 -7.85
CA PHE A 471 18.74 8.39 -6.58
C PHE A 471 17.79 7.18 -6.60
N ARG A 472 18.33 5.99 -6.32
CA ARG A 472 17.61 4.71 -6.37
C ARG A 472 17.90 3.97 -5.09
N ALA A 473 17.02 4.14 -4.10
CA ALA A 473 17.26 3.65 -2.76
C ALA A 473 16.14 2.75 -2.24
N LEU A 474 16.45 2.04 -1.15
CA LEU A 474 15.44 1.41 -0.33
C LEU A 474 15.66 1.76 1.15
N TRP A 475 14.57 2.03 1.85
CA TRP A 475 14.58 1.97 3.31
C TRP A 475 14.69 0.51 3.74
N CYS A 476 15.49 0.24 4.77
CA CYS A 476 15.57 -1.06 5.43
C CYS A 476 15.21 -0.89 6.92
N HIS A 477 13.99 -1.26 7.29
CA HIS A 477 13.48 -1.04 8.66
C HIS A 477 14.19 -1.91 9.71
N SER A 478 14.74 -3.06 9.30
CA SER A 478 15.52 -3.93 10.18
C SER A 478 16.96 -3.46 10.23
N ALA A 479 17.50 -3.23 11.42
CA ALA A 479 18.94 -2.97 11.62
C ALA A 479 19.82 -4.14 11.13
N TYR A 480 19.23 -5.32 10.93
CA TYR A 480 19.92 -6.55 10.60
C TYR A 480 19.69 -6.99 9.16
N GLY A 481 19.24 -6.07 8.30
CA GLY A 481 19.03 -6.30 6.88
C GLY A 481 17.85 -7.22 6.57
N VAL A 482 17.91 -7.83 5.39
CA VAL A 482 16.89 -8.75 4.87
C VAL A 482 17.03 -10.11 5.56
N SER A 483 15.93 -10.62 6.11
CA SER A 483 15.92 -11.94 6.78
C SER A 483 16.49 -13.03 5.89
N GLY A 484 17.48 -13.77 6.40
CA GLY A 484 18.15 -14.85 5.68
C GLY A 484 19.30 -14.40 4.77
N LEU A 485 19.61 -13.10 4.70
CA LEU A 485 20.76 -12.57 3.96
C LEU A 485 21.71 -11.83 4.91
N THR A 486 23.00 -11.92 4.63
CA THR A 486 24.02 -11.03 5.19
C THR A 486 23.95 -9.64 4.55
N TRP A 487 24.55 -8.62 5.19
CA TRP A 487 24.69 -7.28 4.58
C TRP A 487 25.44 -7.34 3.25
N GLU A 488 26.49 -8.17 3.15
CA GLU A 488 27.23 -8.38 1.90
C GLU A 488 26.31 -8.87 0.77
N GLU A 489 25.49 -9.89 1.02
CA GLU A 489 24.57 -10.43 0.01
C GLU A 489 23.46 -9.44 -0.35
N ALA A 490 22.91 -8.75 0.65
CA ALA A 490 21.85 -7.78 0.46
C ALA A 490 22.36 -6.60 -0.39
N ILE A 491 23.49 -6.01 -0.02
CA ILE A 491 24.06 -4.86 -0.76
C ILE A 491 24.53 -5.26 -2.17
N ARG A 492 25.16 -6.42 -2.34
CA ARG A 492 25.50 -6.93 -3.67
C ARG A 492 24.27 -7.03 -4.56
N ARG A 493 23.15 -7.55 -4.04
CA ARG A 493 21.88 -7.63 -4.79
C ARG A 493 21.34 -6.26 -5.19
N LEU A 494 21.45 -5.25 -4.31
CA LEU A 494 21.07 -3.89 -4.65
C LEU A 494 21.92 -3.36 -5.82
N LYS A 495 23.24 -3.52 -5.73
CA LYS A 495 24.19 -3.08 -6.76
C LYS A 495 23.96 -3.77 -8.10
N GLU A 496 23.81 -5.09 -8.11
CA GLU A 496 23.56 -5.89 -9.32
C GLU A 496 22.26 -5.51 -10.03
N ASN A 497 21.30 -4.94 -9.30
CA ASN A 497 20.03 -4.46 -9.84
C ASN A 497 19.98 -2.93 -10.00
N GLY A 498 21.14 -2.26 -9.93
CA GLY A 498 21.31 -0.85 -10.26
C GLY A 498 20.70 0.14 -9.26
N PHE A 499 20.51 -0.29 -8.01
CA PHE A 499 20.29 0.60 -6.87
C PHE A 499 21.64 1.15 -6.38
N ASN A 500 21.63 2.39 -5.89
CA ASN A 500 22.84 3.10 -5.48
C ASN A 500 22.86 3.52 -4.01
N ALA A 501 21.79 3.26 -3.24
CA ALA A 501 21.78 3.54 -1.81
C ALA A 501 20.88 2.59 -1.00
N VAL A 502 21.20 2.45 0.28
CA VAL A 502 20.37 1.83 1.31
C VAL A 502 20.21 2.79 2.49
N VAL A 503 19.03 2.79 3.09
CA VAL A 503 18.70 3.64 4.25
C VAL A 503 18.27 2.76 5.43
N PRO A 504 19.21 2.16 6.19
CA PRO A 504 18.89 1.21 7.24
C PRO A 504 18.60 1.87 8.60
N ASN A 505 17.53 1.43 9.26
CA ASN A 505 17.18 1.85 10.62
C ASN A 505 18.13 1.23 11.64
N MET A 506 18.94 2.03 12.33
CA MET A 506 19.98 1.51 13.24
C MET A 506 19.84 2.01 14.67
N LEU A 507 18.93 2.95 14.92
CA LEU A 507 18.74 3.55 16.24
C LEU A 507 17.37 4.24 16.39
N TRP A 508 16.88 4.25 17.63
CA TRP A 508 15.58 4.77 18.03
C TRP A 508 15.76 5.82 19.16
N GLY A 509 14.68 6.35 19.72
CA GLY A 509 14.73 7.33 20.82
C GLY A 509 15.42 6.83 22.10
N GLY A 510 15.53 5.51 22.29
CA GLY A 510 16.08 4.93 23.52
C GLY A 510 16.88 3.64 23.35
N VAL A 511 17.31 3.32 22.13
CA VAL A 511 18.12 2.11 21.86
C VAL A 511 18.89 2.24 20.56
N ALA A 512 20.07 1.63 20.51
CA ALA A 512 20.92 1.51 19.34
C ALA A 512 21.21 0.04 19.00
N ASP A 513 21.28 -0.27 17.71
CA ASP A 513 21.69 -1.57 17.16
C ASP A 513 23.19 -1.58 16.75
N TYR A 514 23.98 -0.72 17.40
CA TYR A 514 25.43 -0.61 17.32
C TYR A 514 26.02 -0.28 18.72
N PRO A 515 27.35 -0.38 18.94
CA PRO A 515 28.02 -0.10 20.23
C PRO A 515 28.02 1.39 20.64
N SER A 516 26.84 1.96 20.83
CA SER A 516 26.64 3.36 21.23
C SER A 516 27.16 3.66 22.63
N LYS A 517 27.75 4.84 22.81
CA LYS A 517 28.08 5.44 24.11
C LYS A 517 27.02 6.44 24.58
N VAL A 518 26.06 6.76 23.72
CA VAL A 518 24.98 7.74 23.98
C VAL A 518 23.68 7.05 24.36
N LEU A 519 23.31 5.98 23.65
CA LEU A 519 22.07 5.23 23.83
C LEU A 519 22.33 3.84 24.45
N PRO A 520 21.35 3.25 25.14
CA PRO A 520 21.38 1.83 25.47
C PRO A 520 21.59 0.96 24.22
N VAL A 521 22.40 -0.08 24.34
CA VAL A 521 22.71 -0.99 23.24
C VAL A 521 21.80 -2.22 23.31
N ARG A 522 21.22 -2.63 22.18
CA ARG A 522 20.40 -3.84 22.12
C ARG A 522 21.28 -5.07 22.38
N ALA A 523 20.77 -6.02 23.16
CA ALA A 523 21.50 -7.25 23.52
C ALA A 523 22.02 -8.03 22.29
N SER A 524 21.24 -8.04 21.19
CA SER A 524 21.63 -8.71 19.94
C SER A 524 22.86 -8.11 19.26
N VAL A 525 23.35 -6.93 19.65
CA VAL A 525 24.64 -6.40 19.18
C VAL A 525 25.80 -7.24 19.70
N ALA A 526 25.71 -7.79 20.92
CA ALA A 526 26.73 -8.68 21.46
C ALA A 526 26.83 -9.99 20.67
N GLU A 527 25.69 -10.48 20.15
CA GLU A 527 25.59 -11.74 19.41
C GLU A 527 25.85 -11.57 17.91
N ARG A 528 25.37 -10.47 17.32
CA ARG A 528 25.35 -10.27 15.87
C ARG A 528 26.30 -9.18 15.37
N GLY A 529 26.99 -8.49 16.28
CA GLY A 529 27.98 -7.47 15.97
C GLY A 529 27.39 -6.10 15.66
N ASP A 530 28.29 -5.15 15.39
CA ASP A 530 27.98 -3.77 15.01
C ASP A 530 27.38 -3.71 13.60
N GLN A 531 26.07 -3.46 13.52
CA GLN A 531 25.37 -3.50 12.24
C GLN A 531 25.70 -2.32 11.32
N ILE A 532 26.05 -1.15 11.87
CA ILE A 532 26.45 -0.01 11.03
C ILE A 532 27.79 -0.34 10.36
N ALA A 533 28.75 -0.85 11.13
CA ALA A 533 30.06 -1.23 10.59
C ALA A 533 29.93 -2.28 9.48
N LEU A 534 29.15 -3.34 9.71
CA LEU A 534 28.93 -4.42 8.73
C LEU A 534 28.25 -3.91 7.45
N CYS A 535 27.24 -3.04 7.58
CA CYS A 535 26.55 -2.46 6.43
C CYS A 535 27.49 -1.54 5.62
N VAL A 536 28.25 -0.66 6.28
CA VAL A 536 29.20 0.26 5.64
C VAL A 536 30.32 -0.49 4.94
N GLU A 537 30.85 -1.56 5.54
CA GLU A 537 31.88 -2.39 4.93
C GLU A 537 31.39 -3.03 3.62
N ALA A 538 30.22 -3.68 3.65
CA ALA A 538 29.59 -4.24 2.47
C ALA A 538 29.33 -3.17 1.40
N ALA A 539 28.80 -2.02 1.79
CA ALA A 539 28.42 -0.96 0.87
C ALA A 539 29.61 -0.29 0.18
N ARG A 540 30.72 -0.07 0.90
CA ARG A 540 31.97 0.39 0.31
C ARG A 540 32.52 -0.57 -0.75
N LYS A 541 32.39 -1.89 -0.54
CA LYS A 541 32.85 -2.90 -1.51
C LYS A 541 32.10 -2.83 -2.85
N HIS A 542 30.81 -2.50 -2.80
CA HIS A 542 29.92 -2.50 -3.98
C HIS A 542 29.63 -1.11 -4.53
N GLY A 543 30.07 -0.04 -3.86
CA GLY A 543 29.80 1.34 -4.25
C GLY A 543 28.31 1.69 -4.12
N VAL A 544 27.72 1.32 -2.98
CA VAL A 544 26.33 1.67 -2.59
C VAL A 544 26.43 2.62 -1.40
N GLU A 545 25.63 3.68 -1.38
CA GLU A 545 25.61 4.62 -0.26
C GLU A 545 24.85 4.07 0.95
N VAL A 546 25.31 4.42 2.15
CA VAL A 546 24.64 4.12 3.42
C VAL A 546 24.20 5.41 4.09
N HIS A 547 22.88 5.59 4.20
CA HIS A 547 22.28 6.70 4.94
C HIS A 547 21.66 6.15 6.22
N VAL A 548 22.32 6.32 7.37
CA VAL A 548 21.84 5.71 8.63
C VAL A 548 20.57 6.40 9.09
N TRP A 549 19.49 5.62 9.18
CA TRP A 549 18.18 6.08 9.62
C TRP A 549 18.04 5.96 11.14
N LYS A 550 17.60 7.06 11.76
CA LYS A 550 17.12 7.12 13.14
C LYS A 550 15.61 7.32 13.22
N VAL A 551 14.92 6.52 14.03
CA VAL A 551 13.57 6.87 14.52
C VAL A 551 13.73 7.82 15.71
N ASN A 552 13.29 9.07 15.55
CA ASN A 552 13.42 10.10 16.58
C ASN A 552 12.29 10.01 17.61
N TRP A 553 12.62 10.31 18.88
CA TRP A 553 11.73 10.43 20.04
C TRP A 553 11.02 9.14 20.50
N ASN A 554 10.58 8.28 19.58
CA ASN A 554 9.85 7.06 19.89
C ASN A 554 10.74 6.05 20.64
N CYS A 555 10.32 5.61 21.82
CA CYS A 555 11.06 4.68 22.66
C CYS A 555 10.71 3.20 22.40
N SER A 556 10.06 2.89 21.28
CA SER A 556 9.77 1.51 20.90
C SER A 556 11.04 0.67 20.83
N GLY A 557 11.01 -0.50 21.47
CA GLY A 557 12.16 -1.40 21.57
C GLY A 557 13.27 -0.95 22.52
N ALA A 558 13.11 0.18 23.24
CA ALA A 558 14.03 0.60 24.29
C ALA A 558 13.93 -0.31 25.54
N PRO A 559 15.03 -0.49 26.30
CA PRO A 559 14.98 -1.20 27.57
C PRO A 559 14.00 -0.56 28.55
N LYS A 560 13.33 -1.39 29.34
CA LYS A 560 12.33 -0.92 30.32
C LYS A 560 12.94 0.08 31.30
N GLU A 561 14.16 -0.18 31.76
CA GLU A 561 14.90 0.64 32.71
C GLU A 561 15.18 2.03 32.15
N PHE A 562 15.45 2.13 30.84
CA PHE A 562 15.60 3.41 30.16
C PHE A 562 14.30 4.21 30.21
N VAL A 563 13.18 3.59 29.84
CA VAL A 563 11.87 4.24 29.82
C VAL A 563 11.43 4.65 31.22
N ASP A 564 11.64 3.80 32.23
CA ASP A 564 11.31 4.10 33.62
C ASP A 564 12.11 5.29 34.16
N ARG A 565 13.39 5.39 33.79
CA ARG A 565 14.21 6.57 34.11
C ARG A 565 13.69 7.83 33.42
N MET A 566 13.37 7.78 32.13
CA MET A 566 12.78 8.94 31.42
C MET A 566 11.46 9.38 32.04
N ARG A 567 10.65 8.43 32.54
CA ARG A 567 9.43 8.72 33.30
C ARG A 567 9.73 9.46 34.60
N ALA A 568 10.64 8.92 35.41
CA ALA A 568 11.01 9.51 36.70
C ALA A 568 11.58 10.93 36.56
N GLU A 569 12.29 11.19 35.46
CA GLU A 569 12.88 12.49 35.14
C GLU A 569 11.89 13.45 34.44
N GLY A 570 10.63 13.06 34.20
CA GLY A 570 9.64 13.92 33.53
C GLY A 570 9.96 14.18 32.05
N ARG A 571 10.69 13.28 31.41
CA ARG A 571 11.22 13.41 30.04
C ARG A 571 10.34 12.76 28.98
N LEU A 572 9.23 12.13 29.35
CA LEU A 572 8.27 11.54 28.41
C LEU A 572 7.15 12.51 28.03
N GLN A 573 6.57 12.31 26.85
CA GLN A 573 5.41 13.08 26.40
C GLN A 573 4.15 12.70 27.20
N ARG A 574 3.22 13.64 27.34
CA ARG A 574 1.88 13.40 27.88
C ARG A 574 0.82 13.96 26.94
N THR A 575 -0.34 13.32 26.89
CA THR A 575 -1.53 13.86 26.21
C THR A 575 -2.16 14.97 27.03
N SER A 576 -3.12 15.71 26.46
CA SER A 576 -3.85 16.73 27.22
C SER A 576 -4.68 16.16 28.38
N GLY A 577 -5.04 14.86 28.32
CA GLY A 577 -5.66 14.12 29.42
C GLY A 577 -4.67 13.63 30.49
N GLY A 578 -3.38 13.93 30.34
CA GLY A 578 -2.34 13.54 31.29
C GLY A 578 -1.76 12.14 31.08
N ALA A 579 -2.26 11.39 30.09
CA ALA A 579 -1.78 10.04 29.78
C ALA A 579 -0.36 10.10 29.22
N GLU A 580 0.55 9.33 29.81
CA GLU A 580 1.93 9.23 29.34
C GLU A 580 2.02 8.48 28.02
N GLN A 581 2.94 8.91 27.16
CA GLN A 581 3.29 8.24 25.92
C GLN A 581 4.76 7.79 25.97
N PRO A 582 5.10 6.60 25.42
CA PRO A 582 6.48 6.08 25.38
C PRO A 582 7.32 6.79 24.31
N TRP A 583 7.35 8.12 24.37
CA TRP A 583 8.05 9.02 23.48
C TRP A 583 8.78 10.06 24.32
N LEU A 584 9.99 10.43 23.91
CA LEU A 584 10.73 11.52 24.52
C LEU A 584 10.07 12.86 24.19
N CYS A 585 10.02 13.75 25.19
CA CYS A 585 9.57 15.13 25.04
C CYS A 585 10.60 15.97 24.26
N PRO A 586 10.26 16.51 23.07
CA PRO A 586 11.21 17.27 22.24
C PRO A 586 11.67 18.59 22.85
N SER A 587 10.84 19.22 23.69
CA SER A 587 11.20 20.48 24.35
C SER A 587 12.16 20.29 25.52
N HIS A 588 12.34 19.06 26.03
CA HIS A 588 13.21 18.81 27.19
C HIS A 588 14.69 18.91 26.79
N PRO A 589 15.52 19.75 27.44
CA PRO A 589 16.92 19.97 27.06
C PRO A 589 17.77 18.70 26.97
N GLU A 590 17.66 17.81 27.97
CA GLU A 590 18.41 16.54 27.97
C GLU A 590 17.96 15.56 26.88
N ASN A 591 16.70 15.60 26.44
CA ASN A 591 16.25 14.78 25.31
C ASN A 591 16.75 15.34 23.99
N PHE A 592 16.72 16.66 23.82
CA PHE A 592 17.32 17.31 22.68
C PHE A 592 18.82 16.96 22.56
N LYS A 593 19.55 17.04 23.68
CA LYS A 593 20.97 16.66 23.72
C LYS A 593 21.16 15.19 23.37
N LEU A 594 20.37 14.29 23.95
CA LEU A 594 20.43 12.85 23.67
C LEU A 594 20.23 12.56 22.18
N GLU A 595 19.17 13.10 21.58
CA GLU A 595 18.86 12.91 20.16
C GLU A 595 19.96 13.47 19.26
N ARG A 596 20.41 14.70 19.51
CA ARG A 596 21.49 15.33 18.76
C ARG A 596 22.78 14.51 18.83
N GLU A 597 23.22 14.16 20.04
CA GLU A 597 24.47 13.42 20.20
C GLU A 597 24.39 12.00 19.64
N SER A 598 23.23 11.34 19.69
CA SER A 598 23.09 10.00 19.10
C SER A 598 23.24 10.01 17.58
N MET A 599 22.71 11.02 16.89
CA MET A 599 22.90 11.15 15.44
C MET A 599 24.33 11.57 15.08
N LEU A 600 24.90 12.54 15.82
CA LEU A 600 26.27 12.99 15.57
C LEU A 600 27.32 11.93 15.96
N GLU A 601 27.01 11.01 16.88
CA GLU A 601 27.84 9.85 17.18
C GLU A 601 28.03 8.97 15.95
N VAL A 602 26.96 8.73 15.17
CA VAL A 602 27.04 7.97 13.92
C VAL A 602 27.99 8.68 12.94
N VAL A 603 27.83 9.98 12.75
CA VAL A 603 28.68 10.79 11.87
C VAL A 603 30.15 10.71 12.28
N ARG A 604 30.46 10.79 13.58
CA ARG A 604 31.85 10.73 14.07
C ARG A 604 32.47 9.36 13.84
N ASN A 605 31.74 8.29 14.16
CA ASN A 605 32.32 6.96 14.32
C ASN A 605 32.31 6.12 13.05
N TYR A 606 31.43 6.40 12.09
CA TYR A 606 31.26 5.59 10.88
C TYR A 606 31.46 6.41 9.61
N ASP A 607 31.94 5.75 8.55
CA ASP A 607 32.03 6.34 7.22
C ASP A 607 30.75 6.12 6.44
N VAL A 608 29.70 6.80 6.89
CA VAL A 608 28.39 6.83 6.24
C VAL A 608 28.34 7.94 5.21
N ASP A 609 27.52 7.77 4.18
CA ASP A 609 27.26 8.80 3.18
C ASP A 609 26.22 9.82 3.67
N GLY A 610 25.36 9.40 4.61
CA GLY A 610 24.36 10.28 5.18
C GLY A 610 23.76 9.82 6.51
N ILE A 611 23.01 10.72 7.12
CA ILE A 611 22.11 10.46 8.25
C ILE A 611 20.69 10.85 7.83
N HIS A 612 19.73 10.05 8.26
CA HIS A 612 18.34 10.14 7.83
C HIS A 612 17.40 10.22 9.04
N PHE A 613 16.64 11.31 9.13
CA PHE A 613 15.60 11.49 10.14
C PHE A 613 14.33 10.72 9.76
N ASP A 614 13.70 10.10 10.73
CA ASP A 614 12.33 9.60 10.62
C ASP A 614 11.62 9.78 11.97
N TYR A 615 10.29 9.85 11.96
CA TYR A 615 9.50 10.20 13.15
C TYR A 615 9.96 11.51 13.83
N ILE A 616 10.66 12.38 13.10
CA ILE A 616 11.07 13.71 13.54
C ILE A 616 9.86 14.66 13.61
N ARG A 617 8.99 14.40 14.59
CA ARG A 617 7.65 14.95 14.77
C ARG A 617 7.04 14.51 16.11
N TYR A 618 5.83 14.96 16.42
CA TYR A 618 5.02 14.39 17.50
C TYR A 618 4.19 13.18 17.02
N PRO A 619 3.69 12.31 17.93
CA PRO A 619 2.79 11.22 17.57
C PRO A 619 1.47 11.71 16.93
N GLY A 620 1.01 12.90 17.34
CA GLY A 620 -0.23 13.53 16.88
C GLY A 620 -0.48 14.87 17.59
N GLY A 621 -1.63 15.48 17.29
CA GLY A 621 -1.99 16.81 17.80
C GLY A 621 -2.15 16.87 19.33
N ASP A 622 -2.54 15.77 19.96
CA ASP A 622 -2.79 15.66 21.41
C ASP A 622 -1.57 15.13 22.19
N ASN A 623 -0.39 15.72 22.01
CA ASN A 623 0.85 15.27 22.66
C ASN A 623 1.75 16.43 23.10
N CYS A 624 2.57 16.14 24.13
CA CYS A 624 3.47 17.08 24.81
C CYS A 624 2.80 18.14 25.68
N PHE A 625 1.71 17.78 26.36
CA PHE A 625 1.02 18.64 27.33
C PHE A 625 1.46 18.43 28.79
N CYS A 626 2.69 17.96 29.04
CA CYS A 626 3.22 17.82 30.40
C CYS A 626 3.58 19.18 31.03
N ASP A 627 3.71 19.23 32.36
CA ASP A 627 4.03 20.47 33.09
C ASP A 627 5.34 21.12 32.63
N GLY A 628 6.35 20.31 32.29
CA GLY A 628 7.60 20.81 31.75
C GLY A 628 7.41 21.53 30.39
N CYS A 629 6.49 21.06 29.54
CA CYS A 629 6.18 21.74 28.29
C CYS A 629 5.48 23.07 28.52
N ARG A 630 4.57 23.15 29.51
CA ARG A 630 3.93 24.41 29.90
C ARG A 630 4.99 25.42 30.30
N GLN A 631 5.85 25.05 31.25
CA GLN A 631 6.88 25.94 31.78
C GLN A 631 7.78 26.48 30.65
N ARG A 632 8.30 25.58 29.81
CA ARG A 632 9.19 25.98 28.70
C ARG A 632 8.47 26.81 27.63
N PHE A 633 7.19 26.55 27.40
CA PHE A 633 6.37 27.38 26.51
C PHE A 633 6.20 28.79 27.09
N GLU A 634 5.75 28.90 28.34
CA GLU A 634 5.57 30.17 29.06
C GLU A 634 6.86 31.00 29.06
N GLU A 635 8.00 30.36 29.35
CA GLU A 635 9.34 30.97 29.28
C GLU A 635 9.69 31.44 27.87
N SER A 636 9.50 30.60 26.85
CA SER A 636 9.88 30.93 25.46
C SER A 636 9.00 32.01 24.82
N ALA A 637 7.71 32.04 25.16
CA ALA A 637 6.73 32.94 24.58
C ALA A 637 6.52 34.21 25.43
N GLY A 638 7.06 34.26 26.64
CA GLY A 638 6.86 35.38 27.56
C GLY A 638 5.40 35.54 28.01
N VAL A 639 4.63 34.45 28.01
CA VAL A 639 3.20 34.44 28.39
C VAL A 639 3.00 33.56 29.61
N LYS A 640 1.96 33.83 30.39
CA LYS A 640 1.51 32.93 31.46
C LYS A 640 0.22 32.27 31.00
N VAL A 641 0.19 30.93 30.98
CA VAL A 641 -1.00 30.18 30.59
C VAL A 641 -1.84 29.93 31.84
N GLU A 642 -3.07 30.43 31.87
CA GLU A 642 -3.95 30.29 33.03
C GLU A 642 -4.58 28.88 33.10
N LYS A 643 -5.15 28.42 31.98
CA LYS A 643 -5.83 27.12 31.89
C LYS A 643 -5.04 26.17 31.00
N TRP A 644 -4.11 25.45 31.62
CA TRP A 644 -3.33 24.42 30.94
C TRP A 644 -4.03 23.05 30.98
N PRO A 645 -4.12 22.30 29.86
CA PRO A 645 -3.65 22.64 28.51
C PRO A 645 -4.70 23.35 27.62
N GLN A 646 -5.89 23.68 28.14
CA GLN A 646 -7.03 24.15 27.33
C GLN A 646 -6.71 25.39 26.50
N ASP A 647 -6.03 26.38 27.07
CA ASP A 647 -5.66 27.61 26.36
C ASP A 647 -4.66 27.35 25.23
N ALA A 648 -3.90 26.25 25.29
CA ALA A 648 -2.92 25.84 24.28
C ALA A 648 -3.49 24.85 23.24
N ARG A 649 -4.76 24.45 23.36
CA ARG A 649 -5.45 23.56 22.41
C ARG A 649 -6.32 24.35 21.43
N ARG A 650 -6.79 23.69 20.36
CA ARG A 650 -7.64 24.31 19.34
C ARG A 650 -8.82 25.04 19.99
N GLY A 651 -8.99 26.32 19.70
CA GLY A 651 -9.99 27.20 20.30
C GLY A 651 -9.54 27.94 21.57
N GLY A 652 -8.36 27.63 22.11
CA GLY A 652 -7.75 28.34 23.24
C GLY A 652 -6.96 29.58 22.82
N ALA A 653 -6.76 30.50 23.76
CA ALA A 653 -6.15 31.81 23.53
C ALA A 653 -4.66 31.76 23.08
N HIS A 654 -3.96 30.67 23.37
CA HIS A 654 -2.54 30.48 23.09
C HIS A 654 -2.27 29.37 22.06
N TYR A 655 -3.30 28.84 21.40
CA TYR A 655 -3.16 27.73 20.46
C TYR A 655 -2.08 27.95 19.40
N GLU A 656 -2.14 29.07 18.67
CA GLU A 656 -1.20 29.34 17.57
C GLU A 656 0.25 29.51 18.07
N ALA A 657 0.44 30.25 19.17
CA ALA A 657 1.75 30.43 19.79
C ALA A 657 2.33 29.09 20.28
N TYR A 658 1.49 28.22 20.83
CA TYR A 658 1.91 26.90 21.27
C TYR A 658 2.23 25.96 20.10
N GLN A 659 1.47 26.03 19.00
CA GLN A 659 1.79 25.30 17.77
C GLN A 659 3.14 25.73 17.19
N GLU A 660 3.47 27.02 17.23
CA GLU A 660 4.80 27.52 16.84
C GLU A 660 5.90 26.99 17.75
N PHE A 661 5.71 27.02 19.07
CA PHE A 661 6.65 26.41 20.03
C PHE A 661 6.89 24.92 19.76
N ARG A 662 5.84 24.18 19.42
CA ARG A 662 5.94 22.75 19.07
C ARG A 662 6.77 22.55 17.79
N ARG A 663 6.49 23.31 16.72
CA ARG A 663 7.26 23.27 15.47
C ARG A 663 8.73 23.63 15.71
N GLY A 664 8.97 24.73 16.40
CA GLY A 664 10.31 25.19 16.77
C GLY A 664 11.11 24.14 17.55
N SER A 665 10.47 23.39 18.45
CA SER A 665 11.12 22.32 19.21
C SER A 665 11.65 21.18 18.30
N ILE A 666 10.92 20.84 17.24
CA ILE A 666 11.34 19.84 16.25
C ILE A 666 12.41 20.43 15.32
N THR A 667 12.14 21.60 14.73
CA THR A 667 13.04 22.30 13.81
C THR A 667 14.42 22.52 14.42
N ARG A 668 14.50 22.87 15.71
CA ARG A 668 15.77 23.08 16.41
C ARG A 668 16.66 21.84 16.40
N LEU A 669 16.10 20.63 16.49
CA LEU A 669 16.89 19.40 16.41
C LEU A 669 17.43 19.19 14.99
N VAL A 670 16.58 19.37 13.98
CA VAL A 670 16.97 19.23 12.57
C VAL A 670 18.11 20.18 12.24
N GLN A 671 17.97 21.46 12.61
CA GLN A 671 19.02 22.47 12.46
C GLN A 671 20.33 22.06 13.16
N ALA A 672 20.28 21.72 14.45
CA ALA A 672 21.48 21.45 15.23
C ALA A 672 22.26 20.23 14.75
N VAL A 673 21.57 19.20 14.26
CA VAL A 673 22.20 18.02 13.65
C VAL A 673 22.76 18.36 12.27
N ALA A 674 22.07 19.16 11.46
CA ALA A 674 22.56 19.58 10.16
C ALA A 674 23.86 20.40 10.28
N GLU A 675 23.87 21.40 11.17
CA GLU A 675 25.06 22.20 11.49
C GLU A 675 26.19 21.33 12.06
N GLY A 676 25.86 20.46 13.03
CA GLY A 676 26.83 19.56 13.65
C GLY A 676 27.46 18.57 12.66
N SER A 677 26.65 17.98 11.77
CA SER A 677 27.11 17.05 10.74
C SER A 677 28.10 17.73 9.80
N ARG A 678 27.78 18.93 9.33
CA ARG A 678 28.63 19.73 8.43
C ARG A 678 29.97 20.10 9.04
N VAL A 679 30.01 20.34 10.35
CA VAL A 679 31.27 20.60 11.09
C VAL A 679 32.12 19.33 11.21
N ILE A 680 31.50 18.17 11.44
CA ILE A 680 32.21 16.91 11.70
C ILE A 680 32.71 16.28 10.39
N LYS A 681 31.80 16.12 9.40
CA LYS A 681 32.08 15.55 8.08
C LYS A 681 31.20 16.26 7.03
N PRO A 682 31.69 17.30 6.34
CA PRO A 682 30.89 18.12 5.43
C PRO A 682 30.33 17.38 4.20
N TRP A 683 30.82 16.17 3.91
CA TRP A 683 30.29 15.33 2.83
C TRP A 683 29.07 14.49 3.24
N VAL A 684 28.84 14.30 4.55
CA VAL A 684 27.71 13.50 5.07
C VAL A 684 26.40 14.24 4.86
N LYS A 685 25.51 13.64 4.07
CA LYS A 685 24.20 14.19 3.73
C LYS A 685 23.22 14.08 4.90
N VAL A 686 22.33 15.06 5.01
CA VAL A 686 21.26 15.10 6.00
C VAL A 686 19.93 15.08 5.28
N SER A 687 19.10 14.08 5.58
CA SER A 687 17.81 13.90 4.91
C SER A 687 16.72 13.50 5.90
N ALA A 688 15.46 13.56 5.46
CA ALA A 688 14.32 13.21 6.31
C ALA A 688 13.22 12.47 5.55
N ALA A 689 12.70 11.40 6.16
CA ALA A 689 11.39 10.84 5.87
C ALA A 689 10.30 11.74 6.46
N VAL A 690 9.44 12.28 5.61
CA VAL A 690 8.40 13.24 6.01
C VAL A 690 7.02 12.77 5.55
N PHE A 691 5.97 13.21 6.24
CA PHE A 691 4.61 12.95 5.79
C PHE A 691 4.36 13.55 4.41
N SER A 692 3.60 12.81 3.59
CA SER A 692 3.23 13.21 2.24
C SER A 692 2.32 14.44 2.20
N GLY A 693 1.40 14.56 3.17
CA GLY A 693 0.39 15.60 3.24
C GLY A 693 0.92 16.92 3.79
N TRP A 694 1.23 17.86 2.91
CA TRP A 694 1.60 19.24 3.25
C TRP A 694 0.51 20.23 2.82
N PRO A 695 0.20 21.28 3.62
CA PRO A 695 0.79 21.64 4.91
C PRO A 695 0.17 20.92 6.11
N GLY A 696 -0.77 19.97 5.94
CA GLY A 696 -1.47 19.33 7.06
C GLY A 696 -0.55 18.72 8.15
N CYS A 697 0.59 18.14 7.77
CA CYS A 697 1.57 17.61 8.74
C CYS A 697 2.28 18.69 9.58
N ARG A 698 2.35 19.93 9.10
CA ARG A 698 2.90 21.08 9.83
C ARG A 698 2.18 21.29 11.15
N ASP A 699 0.86 21.17 11.17
CA ASP A 699 0.07 21.51 12.36
C ASP A 699 -0.44 20.28 13.10
N SER A 700 -0.70 19.17 12.39
CA SER A 700 -1.17 17.93 13.02
C SER A 700 -0.07 17.21 13.84
N VAL A 701 1.19 17.28 13.40
CA VAL A 701 2.32 16.58 14.03
C VAL A 701 3.57 17.44 14.21
N ALA A 702 3.48 18.75 13.95
CA ALA A 702 4.58 19.71 14.03
C ALA A 702 5.78 19.39 13.11
N GLN A 703 5.54 18.78 11.95
CA GLN A 703 6.58 18.45 10.98
C GLN A 703 6.67 19.52 9.89
N ASP A 704 7.36 20.62 10.16
CA ASP A 704 7.49 21.79 9.26
C ASP A 704 8.61 21.60 8.22
N TRP A 705 8.49 20.57 7.38
CA TRP A 705 9.56 20.22 6.45
C TRP A 705 9.71 21.19 5.28
N GLY A 706 8.65 21.92 4.92
CA GLY A 706 8.76 23.04 3.96
C GLY A 706 9.75 24.09 4.46
N HIS A 707 9.64 24.49 5.73
CA HIS A 707 10.61 25.40 6.35
C HIS A 707 12.04 24.82 6.38
N TRP A 708 12.20 23.52 6.66
CA TRP A 708 13.54 22.90 6.68
C TRP A 708 14.22 22.92 5.31
N VAL A 709 13.44 22.76 4.22
CA VAL A 709 13.91 22.91 2.84
C VAL A 709 14.33 24.35 2.57
N GLU A 710 13.48 25.33 2.90
CA GLU A 710 13.75 26.76 2.70
C GLU A 710 15.02 27.23 3.44
N GLN A 711 15.25 26.74 4.66
CA GLN A 711 16.43 27.08 5.46
C GLN A 711 17.69 26.29 5.10
N GLY A 712 17.60 25.31 4.20
CA GLY A 712 18.75 24.47 3.82
C GLY A 712 19.25 23.56 4.94
N TYR A 713 18.36 23.09 5.82
CA TYR A 713 18.71 22.12 6.86
C TYR A 713 18.80 20.69 6.34
N LEU A 714 18.19 20.41 5.19
CA LEU A 714 18.25 19.12 4.51
C LEU A 714 19.01 19.24 3.19
N ASP A 715 19.79 18.22 2.84
CA ASP A 715 20.40 18.07 1.53
C ASP A 715 19.43 17.43 0.52
N PHE A 716 18.48 16.63 1.01
CA PHE A 716 17.32 16.15 0.24
C PHE A 716 16.18 15.73 1.18
N VAL A 717 14.96 15.65 0.65
CA VAL A 717 13.75 15.25 1.40
C VAL A 717 13.06 14.04 0.77
N CYS A 718 12.49 13.17 1.61
CA CYS A 718 11.83 11.94 1.18
C CYS A 718 10.38 11.87 1.69
N PRO A 719 9.39 12.49 1.01
CA PRO A 719 8.00 12.37 1.39
C PRO A 719 7.47 10.94 1.25
N MET A 720 6.83 10.39 2.28
CA MET A 720 6.31 9.01 2.30
C MET A 720 4.97 8.90 1.56
N ASN A 721 5.02 8.82 0.22
CA ASN A 721 3.85 8.77 -0.66
C ASN A 721 3.26 7.35 -0.77
N TYR A 722 3.00 6.72 0.38
CA TYR A 722 2.57 5.32 0.46
C TYR A 722 1.08 5.18 0.12
N THR A 723 0.80 5.08 -1.18
CA THR A 723 -0.54 4.91 -1.72
C THR A 723 -0.56 3.77 -2.74
N ASN A 724 -1.68 3.06 -2.83
CA ASN A 724 -1.97 2.07 -3.87
C ASN A 724 -2.70 2.66 -5.07
N TYR A 725 -2.67 3.99 -5.21
CA TYR A 725 -3.34 4.70 -6.27
C TYR A 725 -2.38 5.61 -7.02
N ASP A 726 -2.09 5.25 -8.26
CA ASP A 726 -1.10 5.91 -9.10
C ASP A 726 -1.45 7.37 -9.41
N ASP A 727 -2.73 7.65 -9.60
CA ASP A 727 -3.19 9.02 -9.85
C ASP A 727 -3.12 9.90 -8.60
N GLY A 728 -3.35 9.32 -7.42
CA GLY A 728 -3.13 10.01 -6.14
C GLY A 728 -1.64 10.25 -5.88
N TYR A 729 -0.80 9.27 -6.22
CA TYR A 729 0.65 9.39 -6.18
C TYR A 729 1.14 10.53 -7.10
N ARG A 730 0.67 10.56 -8.36
CA ARG A 730 0.99 11.62 -9.34
C ARG A 730 0.67 13.00 -8.79
N THR A 731 -0.57 13.21 -8.33
CA THR A 731 -1.01 14.48 -7.78
C THR A 731 -0.17 14.90 -6.57
N THR A 732 0.17 13.95 -5.69
CA THR A 732 1.00 14.21 -4.52
C THR A 732 2.41 14.64 -4.91
N VAL A 733 3.03 13.96 -5.88
CA VAL A 733 4.36 14.33 -6.41
C VAL A 733 4.36 15.71 -7.05
N GLN A 734 3.30 16.07 -7.79
CA GLN A 734 3.13 17.40 -8.37
C GLN A 734 3.09 18.49 -7.30
N ILE A 735 2.28 18.30 -6.25
CA ILE A 735 2.18 19.23 -5.12
C ILE A 735 3.55 19.42 -4.44
N GLN A 736 4.28 18.32 -4.23
CA GLN A 736 5.58 18.33 -3.56
C GLN A 736 6.66 19.00 -4.41
N ARG A 737 6.71 18.72 -5.72
CA ARG A 737 7.61 19.41 -6.65
C ARG A 737 7.40 20.92 -6.58
N ASP A 738 6.15 21.36 -6.68
CA ASP A 738 5.81 22.78 -6.74
C ASP A 738 6.14 23.49 -5.42
N LEU A 739 5.96 22.81 -4.28
CA LEU A 739 6.35 23.31 -2.96
C LEU A 739 7.88 23.42 -2.80
N ILE A 740 8.62 22.37 -3.18
CA ILE A 740 10.08 22.32 -3.03
C ILE A 740 10.75 23.27 -4.01
N ALA A 741 10.09 23.61 -5.13
CA ALA A 741 10.51 24.62 -6.09
C ALA A 741 11.99 24.50 -6.52
N ALA A 742 12.48 23.25 -6.63
CA ALA A 742 13.86 22.89 -6.94
C ALA A 742 14.93 23.45 -5.96
N HIS A 743 14.57 23.77 -4.70
CA HIS A 743 15.53 24.17 -3.68
C HIS A 743 16.55 23.08 -3.35
N ILE A 744 16.09 21.83 -3.25
CA ILE A 744 16.90 20.63 -3.00
C ILE A 744 16.32 19.45 -3.81
N PRO A 745 17.10 18.40 -4.07
CA PRO A 745 16.57 17.16 -4.62
C PRO A 745 15.48 16.56 -3.74
N PHE A 746 14.46 15.95 -4.35
CA PHE A 746 13.41 15.25 -3.61
C PHE A 746 13.14 13.85 -4.17
N TYR A 747 12.95 12.91 -3.25
CA TYR A 747 12.81 11.48 -3.56
C TYR A 747 11.50 10.96 -2.97
N PRO A 748 10.40 11.01 -3.73
CA PRO A 748 9.12 10.44 -3.30
C PRO A 748 9.26 8.97 -2.88
N GLY A 749 8.74 8.66 -1.71
CA GLY A 749 8.72 7.32 -1.15
C GLY A 749 7.65 6.46 -1.82
N VAL A 750 8.06 5.36 -2.45
CA VAL A 750 7.15 4.36 -3.02
C VAL A 750 6.86 3.29 -1.96
N GLY A 751 5.60 3.16 -1.56
CA GLY A 751 5.16 2.25 -0.52
C GLY A 751 5.01 0.81 -0.98
N ALA A 752 6.05 0.16 -1.52
CA ALA A 752 5.91 -1.19 -2.06
C ALA A 752 5.35 -2.22 -1.05
N SER A 753 5.79 -2.19 0.20
CA SER A 753 5.35 -3.13 1.26
C SER A 753 4.26 -2.58 2.18
N ALA A 754 4.02 -1.27 2.21
CA ALA A 754 3.07 -0.67 3.16
C ALA A 754 1.62 -0.95 2.73
N PRO A 755 1.15 -0.49 1.56
CA PRO A 755 -0.07 -1.01 0.93
C PRO A 755 0.07 -2.39 0.26
N GLY A 756 1.30 -2.90 0.05
CA GLY A 756 1.54 -4.17 -0.66
C GLY A 756 1.31 -4.06 -2.17
N LEU A 757 2.12 -3.22 -2.84
CA LEU A 757 2.01 -2.96 -4.28
C LEU A 757 2.67 -4.09 -5.09
N PRO A 758 2.03 -4.55 -6.19
CA PRO A 758 2.70 -5.40 -7.16
C PRO A 758 3.84 -4.62 -7.85
N VAL A 759 4.88 -5.33 -8.28
CA VAL A 759 6.06 -4.69 -8.90
C VAL A 759 5.73 -3.85 -10.14
N THR A 760 4.70 -4.22 -10.90
CA THR A 760 4.23 -3.44 -12.06
C THR A 760 3.76 -2.04 -11.66
N GLN A 761 3.05 -1.93 -10.52
CA GLN A 761 2.61 -0.66 -9.97
C GLN A 761 3.77 0.14 -9.35
N VAL A 762 4.75 -0.54 -8.75
CA VAL A 762 6.01 0.11 -8.31
C VAL A 762 6.73 0.74 -9.51
N ILE A 763 6.80 0.03 -10.64
CA ILE A 763 7.32 0.57 -11.90
C ILE A 763 6.51 1.78 -12.35
N ASP A 764 5.18 1.70 -12.32
CA ASP A 764 4.30 2.82 -12.69
C ASP A 764 4.56 4.05 -11.83
N GLN A 765 4.65 3.91 -10.50
CA GLN A 765 4.94 5.02 -9.59
C GLN A 765 6.35 5.60 -9.81
N ILE A 766 7.35 4.79 -10.16
CA ILE A 766 8.67 5.29 -10.58
C ILE A 766 8.55 6.12 -11.86
N GLN A 767 7.85 5.63 -12.89
CA GLN A 767 7.68 6.38 -14.14
C GLN A 767 6.86 7.66 -13.93
N ILE A 768 5.86 7.63 -13.04
CA ILE A 768 5.10 8.81 -12.64
C ILE A 768 6.03 9.82 -11.97
N GLY A 769 6.84 9.39 -11.00
CA GLY A 769 7.83 10.26 -10.36
C GLY A 769 8.76 10.92 -11.37
N ARG A 770 9.24 10.16 -12.37
CA ARG A 770 10.09 10.69 -13.45
C ARG A 770 9.34 11.72 -14.32
N ALA A 771 8.13 11.40 -14.74
CA ALA A 771 7.30 12.28 -15.56
C ALA A 771 6.95 13.59 -14.83
N GLU A 772 6.76 13.52 -13.51
CA GLU A 772 6.47 14.69 -12.68
C GLU A 772 7.71 15.42 -12.17
N GLY A 773 8.93 14.99 -12.54
CA GLY A 773 10.17 15.72 -12.25
C GLY A 773 10.83 15.43 -10.90
N SER A 774 10.55 14.30 -10.25
CA SER A 774 11.34 13.86 -9.09
C SER A 774 12.78 13.51 -9.49
N ASP A 775 13.74 13.72 -8.59
CA ASP A 775 15.17 13.49 -8.86
C ASP A 775 15.60 12.03 -8.58
N GLY A 776 14.65 11.18 -8.20
CA GLY A 776 14.87 9.80 -7.79
C GLY A 776 13.69 9.27 -6.99
N PHE A 777 13.87 8.11 -6.39
CA PHE A 777 12.85 7.46 -5.58
C PHE A 777 13.50 6.62 -4.49
N ILE A 778 12.72 6.36 -3.46
CA ILE A 778 13.11 5.45 -2.39
C ILE A 778 11.95 4.51 -2.05
N ILE A 779 12.23 3.20 -1.98
CA ILE A 779 11.19 2.17 -1.82
C ILE A 779 11.13 1.69 -0.36
N PHE A 780 9.92 1.64 0.20
CA PHE A 780 9.67 1.04 1.52
C PHE A 780 9.04 -0.35 1.36
N ASN A 781 9.64 -1.44 1.81
CA ASN A 781 10.83 -1.61 2.65
C ASN A 781 11.64 -2.79 2.10
N TYR A 782 12.97 -2.74 2.21
CA TYR A 782 13.87 -3.78 1.75
C TYR A 782 13.81 -5.02 2.64
N ALA A 783 12.79 -5.84 2.40
CA ALA A 783 12.53 -7.13 3.04
C ALA A 783 11.52 -7.93 2.20
N GLY A 784 11.39 -9.23 2.47
CA GLY A 784 10.34 -10.07 1.89
C GLY A 784 10.24 -9.97 0.37
N GLU A 785 9.02 -9.81 -0.14
CA GLU A 785 8.74 -9.70 -1.58
C GLU A 785 9.53 -8.58 -2.27
N VAL A 786 9.73 -7.43 -1.62
CA VAL A 786 10.50 -6.32 -2.20
C VAL A 786 11.95 -6.74 -2.49
N ALA A 787 12.56 -7.50 -1.57
CA ALA A 787 13.94 -7.95 -1.71
C ALA A 787 14.11 -9.11 -2.71
N HIS A 788 13.09 -9.97 -2.83
CA HIS A 788 13.17 -11.22 -3.59
C HIS A 788 12.52 -11.15 -4.99
N GLU A 789 11.57 -10.26 -5.20
CA GLU A 789 10.85 -10.09 -6.47
C GLU A 789 11.05 -8.69 -7.05
N HIS A 790 10.77 -7.63 -6.28
CA HIS A 790 10.75 -6.27 -6.84
C HIS A 790 12.12 -5.78 -7.26
N VAL A 791 13.14 -5.94 -6.40
CA VAL A 791 14.52 -5.52 -6.71
C VAL A 791 15.05 -6.21 -7.98
N PRO A 792 15.00 -7.54 -8.13
CA PRO A 792 15.38 -8.22 -9.38
C PRO A 792 14.60 -7.76 -10.62
N THR A 793 13.28 -7.62 -10.51
CA THR A 793 12.44 -7.21 -11.65
C THR A 793 12.72 -5.77 -12.08
N LEU A 794 12.94 -4.84 -11.14
CA LEU A 794 13.35 -3.47 -11.45
C LEU A 794 14.70 -3.43 -12.18
N GLY A 795 15.64 -4.30 -11.78
CA GLY A 795 16.96 -4.45 -12.40
C GLY A 795 16.91 -4.90 -13.87
N MET A 796 15.81 -5.54 -14.31
CA MET A 796 15.61 -5.92 -15.71
C MET A 796 15.42 -4.71 -16.64
N GLY A 797 15.05 -3.53 -16.10
CA GLY A 797 14.80 -2.35 -16.93
C GLY A 797 14.89 -1.02 -16.21
N ALA A 798 13.91 -0.68 -15.36
CA ALA A 798 13.76 0.66 -14.79
C ALA A 798 14.99 1.14 -14.01
N THR A 799 15.73 0.23 -13.37
CA THR A 799 16.98 0.52 -12.66
C THR A 799 18.22 -0.07 -13.34
N GLN A 800 18.11 -0.55 -14.58
CA GLN A 800 19.24 -1.17 -15.27
C GLN A 800 20.41 -0.18 -15.42
N GLY A 801 21.61 -0.64 -15.07
CA GLY A 801 22.85 0.14 -15.21
C GLY A 801 23.12 1.09 -14.04
N GLU A 802 24.36 1.57 -13.97
CA GLU A 802 24.81 2.46 -12.90
C GLU A 802 24.32 3.90 -13.09
N THR A 803 24.21 4.64 -12.00
CA THR A 803 23.90 6.06 -12.03
C THR A 803 24.35 6.77 -10.76
N THR A 804 24.62 8.07 -10.86
CA THR A 804 25.05 8.91 -9.74
C THR A 804 23.85 9.69 -9.19
N PRO A 805 23.65 9.73 -7.87
CA PRO A 805 22.51 10.44 -7.30
C PRO A 805 22.69 11.98 -7.37
N PRO A 806 21.59 12.73 -7.54
CA PRO A 806 21.63 14.18 -7.73
C PRO A 806 22.31 14.97 -6.60
N HIS A 807 22.19 14.52 -5.35
CA HIS A 807 22.77 15.23 -4.20
C HIS A 807 24.31 15.14 -4.13
N ASN A 808 24.93 14.36 -5.02
CA ASN A 808 26.39 14.33 -5.24
C ASN A 808 26.83 15.08 -6.49
N ALA A 809 25.89 15.57 -7.32
CA ALA A 809 26.22 16.33 -8.50
C ALA A 809 26.82 17.71 -8.13
N PRO A 810 27.79 18.23 -8.91
CA PRO A 810 28.35 19.55 -8.66
C PRO A 810 27.27 20.63 -8.79
N VAL A 811 27.17 21.50 -7.78
CA VAL A 811 26.28 22.67 -7.83
C VAL A 811 26.92 23.73 -8.74
N ILE A 812 26.27 24.04 -9.86
CA ILE A 812 26.71 25.13 -10.76
C ILE A 812 25.80 26.34 -10.52
N GLU A 813 26.29 27.32 -9.76
CA GLU A 813 25.63 28.62 -9.60
C GLU A 813 26.08 29.58 -10.72
N TRP A 814 25.13 30.08 -11.51
CA TRP A 814 25.38 31.15 -12.47
C TRP A 814 24.94 32.49 -11.85
N ARG A 815 25.85 33.46 -11.78
CA ARG A 815 25.49 34.86 -11.45
C ARG A 815 25.40 35.67 -12.73
N VAL A 816 24.20 36.09 -13.09
CA VAL A 816 24.00 37.05 -14.19
C VAL A 816 24.34 38.44 -13.66
N MET A 817 25.51 38.95 -14.02
CA MET A 817 25.91 40.32 -13.72
C MET A 817 25.29 41.25 -14.79
N GLN A 818 24.10 41.81 -14.53
CA GLN A 818 23.66 42.97 -15.30
C GLN A 818 24.47 44.20 -14.84
N GLY A 819 24.95 44.99 -15.81
CA GLY A 819 25.97 46.01 -15.64
C GLY A 819 25.84 46.86 -14.38
N GLY A 820 26.88 46.83 -13.54
CA GLY A 820 27.23 47.94 -12.65
C GLY A 820 26.24 48.30 -11.55
N ARG A 821 25.64 47.33 -10.84
CA ARG A 821 25.24 47.45 -9.42
C ARG A 821 24.80 46.08 -8.92
N ALA A 822 25.42 45.60 -7.84
CA ALA A 822 25.01 44.36 -7.19
C ALA A 822 23.67 44.57 -6.47
N THR A 823 22.58 44.10 -7.08
CA THR A 823 21.34 43.78 -6.36
C THR A 823 21.20 42.26 -6.35
N GLY A 824 21.36 41.68 -5.16
CA GLY A 824 21.18 40.25 -4.96
C GLY A 824 19.70 39.87 -5.03
N GLY A 825 19.35 39.04 -6.00
CA GLY A 825 18.06 38.37 -6.08
C GLY A 825 18.24 37.02 -6.77
N ARG A 826 17.87 35.92 -6.08
CA ARG A 826 17.86 34.57 -6.64
C ARG A 826 16.63 34.40 -7.53
N PHE A 827 16.84 34.13 -8.81
CA PHE A 827 15.84 33.55 -9.71
C PHE A 827 16.51 32.44 -10.53
N PRO A 828 16.04 31.19 -10.50
CA PRO A 828 16.41 30.20 -11.50
C PRO A 828 15.43 30.27 -12.69
N GLN A 829 15.91 30.66 -13.87
CA GLN A 829 15.24 30.37 -15.13
C GLN A 829 15.56 28.93 -15.57
N LEU A 830 14.53 28.09 -15.47
CA LEU A 830 14.18 26.95 -16.33
C LEU A 830 15.24 26.46 -17.35
N ALA A 831 15.84 25.31 -17.08
CA ALA A 831 16.49 24.50 -18.11
C ALA A 831 15.44 23.66 -18.86
N HIS A 832 14.70 24.26 -19.79
CA HIS A 832 14.00 23.49 -20.82
C HIS A 832 14.94 23.26 -22.01
N ARG A 833 15.53 22.07 -22.13
CA ARG A 833 15.99 21.57 -23.44
C ARG A 833 14.75 21.25 -24.29
N ARG A 834 14.26 22.22 -25.05
CA ARG A 834 13.47 21.94 -26.25
C ARG A 834 14.43 21.68 -27.40
N THR A 835 14.46 20.44 -27.87
CA THR A 835 15.02 20.06 -29.16
C THR A 835 14.20 20.77 -30.23
N ILE A 836 14.73 21.85 -30.82
CA ILE A 836 14.16 22.42 -32.03
C ILE A 836 14.77 21.65 -33.21
N GLN A 837 13.97 20.78 -33.82
CA GLN A 837 14.22 20.30 -35.17
C GLN A 837 14.05 21.49 -36.13
N GLY A 838 15.15 22.07 -36.59
CA GLY A 838 15.18 23.05 -37.66
C GLY A 838 15.27 22.35 -39.02
N GLY A 839 14.17 22.39 -39.77
CA GLY A 839 14.14 22.05 -41.20
C GLY A 839 14.83 23.13 -42.06
N HIS A 840 15.38 22.66 -43.19
CA HIS A 840 16.15 23.37 -44.22
C HIS A 840 15.73 24.81 -44.58
N ALA A 841 16.73 25.68 -44.80
CA ALA A 841 16.94 26.37 -46.08
C ALA A 841 18.33 27.04 -46.16
N HIS A 842 18.85 27.06 -47.38
CA HIS A 842 20.15 27.52 -47.90
C HIS A 842 20.77 28.81 -47.35
N GLY A 843 22.10 28.84 -47.36
CA GLY A 843 22.91 30.06 -47.36
C GLY A 843 24.37 29.77 -47.03
N GLY A 844 25.15 29.34 -48.02
CA GLY A 844 26.59 29.12 -47.86
C GLY A 844 27.35 30.44 -47.68
N PHE A 845 28.51 30.38 -47.01
CA PHE A 845 29.76 30.91 -47.54
C PHE A 845 30.95 30.38 -46.72
N SER A 846 31.99 30.08 -47.48
CA SER A 846 33.29 29.52 -47.13
C SER A 846 34.12 30.38 -46.18
N GLY A 847 35.07 29.75 -45.49
CA GLY A 847 36.25 30.46 -44.98
C GLY A 847 36.99 29.69 -43.90
N ALA A 848 37.94 28.86 -44.32
CA ALA A 848 38.96 28.31 -43.45
C ALA A 848 39.79 29.43 -42.83
N ASP A 849 40.20 29.28 -41.57
CA ASP A 849 41.62 29.42 -41.27
C ASP A 849 42.02 28.72 -39.97
N ARG A 850 43.16 28.05 -40.08
CA ARG A 850 43.91 27.37 -39.02
C ARG A 850 44.57 28.41 -38.15
N PHE A 851 44.67 28.18 -36.84
CA PHE A 851 45.95 28.34 -36.14
C PHE A 851 46.04 27.40 -34.95
N ALA A 852 47.23 26.83 -34.84
CA ALA A 852 47.59 25.73 -33.98
C ALA A 852 48.36 26.21 -32.73
N GLN A 853 48.35 25.33 -31.72
CA GLN A 853 49.37 25.14 -30.68
C GLN A 853 49.55 26.22 -29.61
N GLY A 854 49.47 25.75 -28.36
CA GLY A 854 49.89 26.45 -27.16
C GLY A 854 49.73 25.58 -25.93
N SER A 855 50.66 24.67 -25.70
CA SER A 855 50.79 23.85 -24.51
C SER A 855 51.03 24.69 -23.24
N ALA A 856 50.34 24.38 -22.13
CA ALA A 856 50.94 24.49 -20.80
C ALA A 856 50.12 23.70 -19.76
N ARG A 857 50.74 22.65 -19.23
CA ARG A 857 50.40 22.05 -17.92
C ARG A 857 50.52 23.11 -16.83
N ARG A 858 49.62 23.09 -15.84
CA ARG A 858 50.00 23.12 -14.41
C ARG A 858 48.80 22.76 -13.52
N HIS A 859 49.07 21.84 -12.60
CA HIS A 859 48.27 21.55 -11.41
C HIS A 859 47.92 22.82 -10.64
N ARG A 860 46.65 22.96 -10.26
CA ARG A 860 46.18 22.81 -8.88
C ARG A 860 44.69 22.54 -8.89
#